data_AF-A0A6C0U4K9-F1
#
_entry.id   AF-A0A6C0U4K9-F1
#
_cell.length_a   1.000
_cell.length_b   1.000
_cell.length_c   1.000
_cell.angle_alpha   90.00
_cell.angle_beta   90.00
_cell.angle_gamma   90.00
#
_symmetry.space_group_name_H-M   'P 1'
#
loop_
_entity.id
_entity.type
_entity.pdbx_description
1 polymer ?
#
loop_
_entity_poly.entity_id
_entity_poly.type
_entity_poly.pdbx_seq_one_letter_code
_entity_poly.pdbx_strand_id
1 'polypeptide(L)'
;MDYPDIPGYKIDSILGEGGMATIYLAEQESFGRRVALKVMSPRLLSDASFGERFLREARIVAQLTHPNFVPVYEVGRHGDYRYMSMEYLPGGDLKSLMRQGLPLADSIRIVKDVASALHYAAGKNFIHRDIKPANILMRENGSPVVCDFGIARQTDIEEQMTLVGTVIGTPHYMSPEQAQAKELDGRSDLYSLGAIFYEMLTGRRPYDSASVIQVSIMHVTEPIPELPGELAAFQFFIEKAMAKLPDNRFQSGMEFIYALEELEEEHYELIHRVAPTQVLSEADFRSKLGASGMRTPVSALSTDSAARRRVRPSRTGMSKSQFHGWRGLLRQRSWQAGSGAVGLLLIVAAGGWWMAGDETPTEPPPLYTPPVAGAGLDGKVDELKQAATLAMTEGRLYGSGEDNAQHYLTSLLIFAPDDTEARLAITRLFGMYLEQAGDMIAAGEYGAATEVLNYASQINFHIEDQNLLEQQNLLRRELFSAQQQSIVAASRSREIKRLLDAADSLFAEGKLTSPAGDNVYDKYQQVLSIDPDNETARAGIQRVAGRFLSQARDQTKQGEFGRARAYMSAAVQIFPQHPDMADTRQYVAAEEERSAERLLREREQESAAVRRELEQRRQELAIRARKIQTLLAAAAADIEAQRLNAPAGNNAVEKYNAVLELDPANVDALNGFEDIARRHIALARDEIGAGRLDDAERNLISAKILSPSNPQYAAVQNELIAARDRRKQEQAAEEARRERVAALLAGAAALMEKGNLYLPRGGNAATQLREVLALEPRQPQALALRRKLAEQLENNAAAEIASGQLDQARMAIDALAAIDADAAQIAALRRRLEAQQQQVQRQQQLAAARAAAREQSAVQERPASTAPASRGPSQALLARAGKLGAVSQSNYGELADIYLKVQQQGDSPAASRGLKEVATYLAGLTREANRARDYRAAQDYLDQLQRIAPEAAIVGTLREEVAYAERQHQEAVSILSSADAIIATPYKKPGIFGNNAEARKTLRTAYDRIVSARQLDADNPALRTSETKLLKKYADIVALHLADKHLDEAREFLQDLAAMELPGGQLGQMEQQLSALETELASEDKAISISSF
;
A
#
# COMPACT_ATOMS: atom_id res chain seq x y z
N MET A 1 -52.30 -54.45 20.60
CA MET A 1 -51.48 -53.76 19.58
C MET A 1 -50.23 -54.58 19.52
N ASP A 2 -50.16 -55.46 18.53
CA ASP A 2 -49.12 -56.47 18.50
C ASP A 2 -48.01 -55.88 17.63
N TYR A 3 -46.84 -55.68 18.24
CA TYR A 3 -45.70 -55.09 17.54
C TYR A 3 -45.10 -56.08 16.53
N PRO A 4 -44.50 -55.60 15.42
CA PRO A 4 -43.92 -56.48 14.41
C PRO A 4 -42.75 -57.28 15.00
N ASP A 5 -42.86 -58.61 14.96
CA ASP A 5 -41.81 -59.52 15.41
C ASP A 5 -40.60 -59.46 14.45
N ILE A 6 -39.48 -58.95 14.94
CA ILE A 6 -38.24 -58.75 14.19
C ILE A 6 -37.07 -59.24 15.10
N PRO A 7 -36.50 -60.43 14.85
CA PRO A 7 -35.49 -61.02 15.73
C PRO A 7 -34.27 -60.11 15.99
N GLY A 8 -33.82 -60.07 17.24
CA GLY A 8 -32.73 -59.19 17.68
C GLY A 8 -33.16 -57.77 18.05
N TYR A 9 -34.46 -57.45 17.92
CA TYR A 9 -35.04 -56.14 18.25
C TYR A 9 -36.28 -56.28 19.14
N LYS A 10 -36.15 -55.83 20.39
CA LYS A 10 -37.25 -55.73 21.34
C LYS A 10 -37.91 -54.35 21.20
N ILE A 11 -39.14 -54.29 20.72
CA ILE A 11 -39.86 -53.02 20.51
C ILE A 11 -40.46 -52.51 21.84
N ASP A 12 -40.16 -51.26 22.18
CA ASP A 12 -40.66 -50.58 23.39
C ASP A 12 -41.94 -49.77 23.11
N SER A 13 -41.97 -49.01 22.01
CA SER A 13 -43.07 -48.09 21.68
C SER A 13 -43.06 -47.62 20.21
N ILE A 14 -44.10 -46.89 19.79
CA ILE A 14 -44.12 -46.16 18.50
C ILE A 14 -43.57 -44.74 18.74
N LEU A 15 -42.66 -44.29 17.87
CA LEU A 15 -42.13 -42.93 17.81
C LEU A 15 -42.87 -42.07 16.78
N GLY A 16 -43.37 -42.68 15.69
CA GLY A 16 -44.19 -42.02 14.70
C GLY A 16 -44.79 -43.00 13.69
N GLU A 17 -45.98 -42.69 13.18
CA GLU A 17 -46.69 -43.49 12.18
C GLU A 17 -46.99 -42.62 10.96
N GLY A 18 -46.65 -43.11 9.76
CA GLY A 18 -46.90 -42.42 8.50
C GLY A 18 -47.32 -43.40 7.40
N GLY A 19 -47.90 -42.88 6.31
CA GLY A 19 -48.53 -43.72 5.27
C GLY A 19 -47.62 -44.80 4.67
N MET A 20 -46.30 -44.55 4.61
CA MET A 20 -45.31 -45.47 4.03
C MET A 20 -44.59 -46.36 5.06
N ALA A 21 -44.45 -45.93 6.32
CA ALA A 21 -43.68 -46.63 7.33
C ALA A 21 -44.05 -46.19 8.76
N THR A 22 -43.86 -47.09 9.72
CA THR A 22 -43.96 -46.83 11.16
C THR A 22 -42.57 -46.87 11.77
N ILE A 23 -42.24 -45.87 12.58
CA ILE A 23 -40.97 -45.78 13.30
C ILE A 23 -41.23 -46.19 14.75
N TYR A 24 -40.55 -47.25 15.18
CA TYR A 24 -40.59 -47.78 16.54
C TYR A 24 -39.35 -47.37 17.32
N LEU A 25 -39.51 -47.20 18.63
CA LEU A 25 -38.40 -47.30 19.57
C LEU A 25 -38.16 -48.79 19.85
N ALA A 26 -36.91 -49.24 19.72
CA ALA A 26 -36.54 -50.61 20.07
C ALA A 26 -35.19 -50.67 20.77
N GLU A 27 -34.97 -51.74 21.54
CA GLU A 27 -33.68 -52.16 22.06
C GLU A 27 -33.10 -53.23 21.14
N GLN A 28 -31.90 -53.01 20.58
CA GLN A 28 -31.19 -54.04 19.81
C GLN A 28 -30.47 -54.99 20.78
N GLU A 29 -30.98 -56.20 20.90
CA GLU A 29 -30.63 -57.18 21.95
C GLU A 29 -29.14 -57.58 21.91
N SER A 30 -28.53 -57.59 20.73
CA SER A 30 -27.11 -57.94 20.54
C SER A 30 -26.11 -56.91 21.12
N PHE A 31 -26.56 -55.68 21.38
CA PHE A 31 -25.72 -54.58 21.87
C PHE A 31 -26.31 -53.80 23.07
N GLY A 32 -27.55 -54.11 23.49
CA GLY A 32 -28.22 -53.41 24.60
C GLY A 32 -28.47 -51.91 24.34
N ARG A 33 -28.59 -51.50 23.06
CA ARG A 33 -28.70 -50.09 22.66
C ARG A 33 -30.10 -49.76 22.16
N ARG A 34 -30.58 -48.56 22.47
CA ARG A 34 -31.83 -48.02 21.93
C ARG A 34 -31.63 -47.52 20.50
N VAL A 35 -32.55 -47.87 19.60
CA VAL A 35 -32.55 -47.54 18.18
C VAL A 35 -33.91 -47.00 17.74
N ALA A 36 -33.93 -46.25 16.64
CA ALA A 36 -35.14 -45.98 15.88
C ALA A 36 -35.27 -47.04 14.77
N LEU A 37 -36.26 -47.90 14.88
CA LEU A 37 -36.51 -49.01 13.96
C LEU A 37 -37.67 -48.63 13.02
N LYS A 38 -37.33 -48.20 11.79
CA LYS A 38 -38.30 -47.80 10.78
C LYS A 38 -38.70 -49.03 9.95
N VAL A 39 -39.97 -49.44 10.08
CA VAL A 39 -40.55 -50.61 9.42
C VAL A 39 -41.55 -50.16 8.36
N MET A 40 -41.46 -50.71 7.15
CA MET A 40 -42.38 -50.42 6.04
C MET A 40 -43.83 -50.81 6.39
N SER A 41 -44.78 -49.96 5.99
CA SER A 41 -46.22 -50.23 6.12
C SER A 41 -46.63 -51.47 5.31
N PRO A 42 -47.28 -52.49 5.91
CA PRO A 42 -47.70 -53.69 5.18
C PRO A 42 -48.62 -53.40 3.98
N ARG A 43 -49.31 -52.25 3.97
CA ARG A 43 -50.21 -51.83 2.88
C ARG A 43 -49.49 -51.52 1.56
N LEU A 44 -48.17 -51.31 1.58
CA LEU A 44 -47.35 -51.05 0.38
C LEU A 44 -46.55 -52.28 -0.11
N LEU A 45 -46.68 -53.43 0.56
CA LEU A 45 -46.02 -54.68 0.16
C LEU A 45 -46.73 -55.42 -0.98
N SER A 46 -47.91 -54.94 -1.41
CA SER A 46 -48.65 -55.45 -2.56
C SER A 46 -47.97 -55.17 -3.90
N ASP A 47 -47.19 -54.08 -3.99
CA ASP A 47 -46.24 -53.84 -5.08
C ASP A 47 -44.83 -54.30 -4.67
N ALA A 48 -44.37 -55.39 -5.28
CA ALA A 48 -43.02 -55.92 -5.04
C ALA A 48 -41.90 -54.93 -5.37
N SER A 49 -42.15 -53.95 -6.27
CA SER A 49 -41.16 -52.94 -6.63
C SER A 49 -40.99 -51.85 -5.56
N PHE A 50 -42.04 -51.53 -4.79
CA PHE A 50 -41.98 -50.56 -3.68
C PHE A 50 -41.09 -51.07 -2.53
N GLY A 51 -41.20 -52.36 -2.19
CA GLY A 51 -40.40 -52.98 -1.13
C GLY A 51 -38.89 -53.00 -1.43
N GLU A 52 -38.50 -53.21 -2.69
CA GLU A 52 -37.08 -53.19 -3.09
C GLU A 52 -36.56 -51.75 -3.34
N ARG A 53 -37.42 -50.79 -3.71
CA ARG A 53 -37.08 -49.34 -3.67
C ARG A 53 -36.63 -48.94 -2.25
N PHE A 54 -37.46 -49.21 -1.24
CA PHE A 54 -37.15 -48.90 0.15
C PHE A 54 -35.83 -49.54 0.65
N LEU A 55 -35.57 -50.82 0.32
CA LEU A 55 -34.29 -51.44 0.67
C LEU A 55 -33.10 -50.82 -0.07
N ARG A 56 -33.26 -50.41 -1.34
CA ARG A 56 -32.22 -49.72 -2.11
C ARG A 56 -31.90 -48.34 -1.51
N GLU A 57 -32.92 -47.62 -1.06
CA GLU A 57 -32.79 -46.31 -0.43
C GLU A 57 -32.13 -46.39 0.95
N ALA A 58 -32.57 -47.31 1.81
CA ALA A 58 -31.93 -47.56 3.10
C ALA A 58 -30.45 -47.96 2.94
N ARG A 59 -30.10 -48.74 1.90
CA ARG A 59 -28.70 -49.05 1.53
C ARG A 59 -27.92 -47.85 1.00
N ILE A 60 -28.56 -46.83 0.43
CA ILE A 60 -27.92 -45.57 0.01
C ILE A 60 -27.61 -44.71 1.24
N VAL A 61 -28.57 -44.53 2.16
CA VAL A 61 -28.36 -43.78 3.41
C VAL A 61 -27.25 -44.44 4.25
N ALA A 62 -27.21 -45.77 4.31
CA ALA A 62 -26.14 -46.53 4.99
C ALA A 62 -24.73 -46.36 4.37
N GLN A 63 -24.59 -45.78 3.16
CA GLN A 63 -23.29 -45.44 2.56
C GLN A 63 -22.83 -44.01 2.88
N LEU A 64 -23.62 -43.25 3.65
CA LEU A 64 -23.29 -41.91 4.09
C LEU A 64 -22.75 -41.94 5.52
N THR A 65 -21.54 -41.43 5.70
CA THR A 65 -20.83 -41.43 6.98
C THR A 65 -20.39 -39.99 7.27
N HIS A 66 -21.29 -39.24 7.90
CA HIS A 66 -21.12 -37.83 8.25
C HIS A 66 -21.76 -37.59 9.63
N PRO A 67 -21.16 -36.79 10.54
CA PRO A 67 -21.72 -36.56 11.89
C PRO A 67 -23.17 -36.05 11.89
N ASN A 68 -23.53 -35.29 10.85
CA ASN A 68 -24.85 -34.68 10.67
C ASN A 68 -25.77 -35.44 9.70
N PHE A 69 -25.48 -36.71 9.36
CA PHE A 69 -26.47 -37.65 8.79
C PHE A 69 -26.81 -38.74 9.80
N VAL A 70 -28.05 -39.23 9.81
CA VAL A 70 -28.47 -40.27 10.76
C VAL A 70 -27.73 -41.58 10.48
N PRO A 71 -26.96 -42.14 11.44
CA PRO A 71 -26.27 -43.41 11.24
C PRO A 71 -27.28 -44.55 11.11
N VAL A 72 -27.26 -45.21 9.96
CA VAL A 72 -27.97 -46.48 9.74
C VAL A 72 -27.09 -47.61 10.22
N TYR A 73 -27.61 -48.43 11.14
CA TYR A 73 -26.90 -49.56 11.72
C TYR A 73 -27.16 -50.87 10.98
N GLU A 74 -28.39 -51.07 10.50
CA GLU A 74 -28.81 -52.31 9.84
C GLU A 74 -29.98 -52.04 8.88
N VAL A 75 -29.98 -52.74 7.73
CA VAL A 75 -31.05 -52.70 6.73
C VAL A 75 -31.45 -54.14 6.43
N GLY A 76 -32.67 -54.51 6.81
CA GLY A 76 -33.06 -55.91 6.93
C GLY A 76 -34.43 -56.26 6.36
N ARG A 77 -34.64 -57.58 6.21
CA ARG A 77 -35.89 -58.22 5.82
C ARG A 77 -36.16 -59.37 6.78
N HIS A 78 -37.34 -59.41 7.38
CA HIS A 78 -37.79 -60.54 8.19
C HIS A 78 -39.26 -60.81 7.90
N GLY A 79 -39.58 -62.03 7.46
CA GLY A 79 -40.90 -62.35 6.90
C GLY A 79 -41.28 -61.36 5.78
N ASP A 80 -42.46 -60.76 5.94
CA ASP A 80 -42.97 -59.71 5.06
C ASP A 80 -42.39 -58.31 5.38
N TYR A 81 -41.88 -58.08 6.60
CA TYR A 81 -41.34 -56.78 6.99
C TYR A 81 -40.08 -56.40 6.19
N ARG A 82 -39.95 -55.12 5.90
CA ARG A 82 -38.70 -54.44 5.51
C ARG A 82 -38.40 -53.40 6.58
N TYR A 83 -37.19 -53.38 7.09
CA TYR A 83 -36.83 -52.49 8.20
C TYR A 83 -35.46 -51.85 8.02
N MET A 84 -35.31 -50.69 8.65
CA MET A 84 -34.05 -49.96 8.81
C MET A 84 -33.89 -49.59 10.27
N SER A 85 -32.82 -50.10 10.89
CA SER A 85 -32.39 -49.75 12.25
C SER A 85 -31.41 -48.58 12.16
N MET A 86 -31.75 -47.46 12.78
CA MET A 86 -30.93 -46.25 12.80
C MET A 86 -30.77 -45.72 14.23
N GLU A 87 -29.89 -44.74 14.40
CA GLU A 87 -29.69 -44.08 15.69
C GLU A 87 -30.98 -43.45 16.24
N TYR A 88 -31.24 -43.64 17.54
CA TYR A 88 -32.34 -42.97 18.23
C TYR A 88 -31.92 -41.56 18.66
N LEU A 89 -32.66 -40.54 18.22
CA LEU A 89 -32.36 -39.12 18.46
C LEU A 89 -33.46 -38.48 19.34
N PRO A 90 -33.27 -38.38 20.67
CA PRO A 90 -34.32 -37.93 21.58
C PRO A 90 -34.54 -36.41 21.63
N GLY A 91 -33.71 -35.59 20.97
CA GLY A 91 -33.80 -34.12 21.01
C GLY A 91 -34.96 -33.52 20.19
N GLY A 92 -35.75 -34.33 19.49
CA GLY A 92 -36.88 -33.89 18.66
C GLY A 92 -36.46 -33.33 17.30
N ASP A 93 -37.40 -32.72 16.59
CA ASP A 93 -37.19 -32.11 15.26
C ASP A 93 -36.95 -30.60 15.32
N LEU A 94 -36.24 -30.07 14.33
CA LEU A 94 -35.93 -28.64 14.21
C LEU A 94 -37.22 -27.79 14.13
N LYS A 95 -38.28 -28.33 13.52
CA LYS A 95 -39.62 -27.72 13.46
C LYS A 95 -40.19 -27.44 14.85
N SER A 96 -39.98 -28.33 15.81
CA SER A 96 -40.43 -28.19 17.20
C SER A 96 -39.49 -27.33 18.02
N LEU A 97 -38.20 -27.27 17.67
CA LEU A 97 -37.25 -26.33 18.25
C LEU A 97 -37.53 -24.87 17.81
N MET A 98 -37.77 -24.64 16.51
CA MET A 98 -38.15 -23.33 15.96
C MET A 98 -39.40 -22.74 16.63
N ARG A 99 -40.40 -23.58 16.96
CA ARG A 99 -41.61 -23.17 17.71
C ARG A 99 -41.33 -22.67 19.13
N GLN A 100 -40.24 -23.09 19.75
CA GLN A 100 -39.82 -22.62 21.09
C GLN A 100 -39.00 -21.32 21.00
N GLY A 101 -38.54 -20.97 19.80
CA GLY A 101 -37.68 -19.85 19.50
C GLY A 101 -36.20 -20.23 19.51
N LEU A 102 -35.44 -19.69 18.56
CA LEU A 102 -34.02 -19.99 18.36
C LEU A 102 -33.16 -18.72 18.45
N PRO A 103 -32.01 -18.76 19.14
CA PRO A 103 -30.97 -17.73 19.03
C PRO A 103 -30.40 -17.68 17.60
N LEU A 104 -30.03 -16.48 17.14
CA LEU A 104 -29.43 -16.28 15.81
C LEU A 104 -28.14 -17.11 15.61
N ALA A 105 -27.28 -17.17 16.64
CA ALA A 105 -26.06 -17.99 16.63
C ALA A 105 -26.34 -19.50 16.49
N ASP A 106 -27.38 -20.02 17.16
CA ASP A 106 -27.79 -21.43 16.99
C ASP A 106 -28.37 -21.69 15.61
N SER A 107 -29.12 -20.73 15.04
CA SER A 107 -29.62 -20.83 13.67
C SER A 107 -28.49 -20.90 12.65
N ILE A 108 -27.47 -20.04 12.76
CA ILE A 108 -26.28 -20.04 11.90
C ILE A 108 -25.52 -21.38 12.05
N ARG A 109 -25.27 -21.82 13.29
CA ARG A 109 -24.59 -23.10 13.59
C ARG A 109 -25.32 -24.29 12.98
N ILE A 110 -26.62 -24.43 13.23
CA ILE A 110 -27.44 -25.53 12.73
C ILE A 110 -27.44 -25.56 11.19
N VAL A 111 -27.50 -24.39 10.56
CA VAL A 111 -27.48 -24.27 9.10
C VAL A 111 -26.10 -24.60 8.51
N LYS A 112 -24.98 -24.20 9.13
CA LYS A 112 -23.62 -24.62 8.72
C LYS A 112 -23.44 -26.13 8.85
N ASP A 113 -23.87 -26.72 9.97
CA ASP A 113 -23.84 -28.18 10.22
C ASP A 113 -24.61 -28.97 9.14
N VAL A 114 -25.78 -28.49 8.72
CA VAL A 114 -26.60 -29.12 7.66
C VAL A 114 -26.02 -28.87 6.27
N ALA A 115 -25.51 -27.68 5.97
CA ALA A 115 -24.82 -27.39 4.70
C ALA A 115 -23.61 -28.30 4.47
N SER A 116 -22.89 -28.64 5.55
CA SER A 116 -21.77 -29.59 5.52
C SER A 116 -22.22 -31.01 5.12
N ALA A 117 -23.33 -31.49 5.69
CA ALA A 117 -23.95 -32.76 5.30
C ALA A 117 -24.37 -32.77 3.81
N LEU A 118 -24.99 -31.69 3.34
CA LEU A 118 -25.42 -31.56 1.95
C LEU A 118 -24.23 -31.51 0.98
N HIS A 119 -23.13 -30.84 1.34
CA HIS A 119 -21.89 -30.87 0.57
C HIS A 119 -21.32 -32.30 0.45
N TYR A 120 -21.29 -33.04 1.56
CA TYR A 120 -20.83 -34.43 1.60
C TYR A 120 -21.71 -35.36 0.74
N ALA A 121 -23.03 -35.19 0.75
CA ALA A 121 -23.95 -35.95 -0.11
C ALA A 121 -23.75 -35.63 -1.59
N ALA A 122 -23.70 -34.33 -1.94
CA ALA A 122 -23.48 -33.88 -3.32
C ALA A 122 -22.13 -34.37 -3.88
N GLY A 123 -21.06 -34.36 -3.08
CA GLY A 123 -19.76 -34.93 -3.43
C GLY A 123 -19.75 -36.45 -3.65
N LYS A 124 -20.83 -37.15 -3.30
CA LYS A 124 -21.09 -38.57 -3.62
C LYS A 124 -22.17 -38.77 -4.70
N ASN A 125 -22.58 -37.70 -5.38
CA ASN A 125 -23.71 -37.66 -6.33
C ASN A 125 -25.07 -38.06 -5.72
N PHE A 126 -25.28 -37.80 -4.42
CA PHE A 126 -26.56 -37.98 -3.74
C PHE A 126 -27.22 -36.64 -3.41
N ILE A 127 -28.55 -36.62 -3.52
CA ILE A 127 -29.42 -35.44 -3.32
C ILE A 127 -30.53 -35.88 -2.37
N HIS A 128 -30.84 -35.07 -1.35
CA HIS A 128 -31.79 -35.40 -0.30
C HIS A 128 -33.25 -35.21 -0.72
N ARG A 129 -33.54 -34.18 -1.53
CA ARG A 129 -34.84 -33.88 -2.18
C ARG A 129 -36.04 -33.57 -1.26
N ASP A 130 -35.92 -33.78 0.05
CA ASP A 130 -36.95 -33.49 1.05
C ASP A 130 -36.35 -32.80 2.29
N ILE A 131 -35.50 -31.78 2.07
CA ILE A 131 -34.95 -30.96 3.16
C ILE A 131 -36.03 -30.03 3.69
N LYS A 132 -36.41 -30.24 4.96
CA LYS A 132 -37.45 -29.49 5.68
C LYS A 132 -37.19 -29.60 7.20
N PRO A 133 -37.71 -28.69 8.06
CA PRO A 133 -37.41 -28.72 9.50
C PRO A 133 -37.90 -29.95 10.27
N ALA A 134 -38.77 -30.79 9.69
CA ALA A 134 -39.18 -32.07 10.27
C ALA A 134 -38.21 -33.24 9.95
N ASN A 135 -37.32 -33.07 8.97
CA ASN A 135 -36.30 -34.06 8.55
C ASN A 135 -34.90 -33.71 9.10
N ILE A 136 -34.82 -32.77 10.04
CA ILE A 136 -33.60 -32.37 10.75
C ILE A 136 -33.88 -32.63 12.23
N LEU A 137 -33.27 -33.68 12.78
CA LEU A 137 -33.43 -34.12 14.17
C LEU A 137 -32.26 -33.66 15.03
N MET A 138 -32.49 -33.49 16.33
CA MET A 138 -31.48 -32.99 17.26
C MET A 138 -30.93 -34.11 18.15
N ARG A 139 -29.60 -34.15 18.31
CA ARG A 139 -28.93 -34.92 19.38
C ARG A 139 -29.09 -34.21 20.73
N GLU A 140 -28.85 -34.94 21.82
CA GLU A 140 -28.88 -34.39 23.20
C GLU A 140 -27.91 -33.22 23.43
N ASN A 141 -26.81 -33.15 22.65
CA ASN A 141 -25.84 -32.05 22.67
C ASN A 141 -26.23 -30.85 21.77
N GLY A 142 -27.40 -30.86 21.13
CA GLY A 142 -27.87 -29.77 20.28
C GLY A 142 -27.26 -29.67 18.88
N SER A 143 -26.49 -30.66 18.41
CA SER A 143 -26.07 -30.73 16.99
C SER A 143 -27.18 -31.36 16.12
N PRO A 144 -27.46 -30.83 14.92
CA PRO A 144 -28.49 -31.34 14.02
C PRO A 144 -28.01 -32.58 13.25
N VAL A 145 -28.96 -33.42 12.85
CA VAL A 145 -28.77 -34.64 12.10
C VAL A 145 -29.89 -34.77 11.07
N VAL A 146 -29.53 -34.81 9.79
CA VAL A 146 -30.47 -34.97 8.67
C VAL A 146 -30.90 -36.43 8.55
N CYS A 147 -32.20 -36.66 8.36
CA CYS A 147 -32.81 -37.97 8.20
C CYS A 147 -33.87 -37.98 7.07
N ASP A 148 -34.29 -39.18 6.67
CA ASP A 148 -35.39 -39.40 5.71
C ASP A 148 -35.17 -38.74 4.33
N PHE A 149 -34.15 -39.25 3.63
CA PHE A 149 -33.91 -39.01 2.21
C PHE A 149 -35.16 -39.30 1.37
N GLY A 150 -35.62 -38.33 0.59
CA GLY A 150 -36.83 -38.41 -0.23
C GLY A 150 -36.62 -39.13 -1.57
N ILE A 151 -35.84 -40.21 -1.62
CA ILE A 151 -35.42 -40.85 -2.88
C ILE A 151 -36.60 -41.55 -3.58
N ALA A 152 -37.52 -42.17 -2.83
CA ALA A 152 -38.76 -42.76 -3.33
C ALA A 152 -39.58 -41.81 -4.22
N ARG A 153 -39.43 -40.49 -4.03
CA ARG A 153 -40.17 -39.48 -4.81
C ARG A 153 -39.83 -39.44 -6.30
N GLN A 154 -38.78 -40.11 -6.77
CA GLN A 154 -38.36 -40.01 -8.17
C GLN A 154 -39.34 -40.64 -9.19
N THR A 155 -40.31 -41.44 -8.72
CA THR A 155 -41.44 -41.90 -9.54
C THR A 155 -42.76 -41.33 -9.03
N ASP A 156 -42.92 -41.24 -7.70
CA ASP A 156 -44.11 -40.67 -7.07
C ASP A 156 -44.43 -39.22 -7.47
N ILE A 157 -43.46 -38.39 -7.90
CA ILE A 157 -43.77 -36.99 -8.31
C ILE A 157 -44.65 -36.95 -9.58
N GLU A 158 -44.51 -37.90 -10.50
CA GLU A 158 -45.34 -37.95 -11.72
C GLU A 158 -46.74 -38.51 -11.43
N GLU A 159 -46.89 -39.39 -10.43
CA GLU A 159 -48.16 -40.05 -10.10
C GLU A 159 -48.94 -39.32 -8.98
N GLN A 160 -48.28 -38.93 -7.87
CA GLN A 160 -48.93 -38.33 -6.69
C GLN A 160 -49.39 -36.88 -6.89
N MET A 161 -48.96 -36.19 -7.95
CA MET A 161 -49.58 -34.92 -8.35
C MET A 161 -50.95 -35.10 -9.02
N THR A 162 -51.33 -36.33 -9.38
CA THR A 162 -52.53 -36.61 -10.20
C THR A 162 -53.67 -37.29 -9.43
N LEU A 163 -53.36 -37.99 -8.34
CA LEU A 163 -54.33 -38.74 -7.54
C LEU A 163 -54.92 -37.92 -6.38
N VAL A 164 -56.08 -37.31 -6.65
CA VAL A 164 -57.15 -36.94 -5.70
C VAL A 164 -56.70 -36.18 -4.44
N GLY A 165 -56.39 -34.89 -4.58
CA GLY A 165 -56.64 -33.85 -3.55
C GLY A 165 -55.85 -33.89 -2.22
N THR A 166 -55.17 -34.98 -1.87
CA THR A 166 -54.43 -35.15 -0.62
C THR A 166 -52.93 -35.30 -0.88
N VAL A 167 -52.26 -34.18 -1.17
CA VAL A 167 -50.80 -34.15 -1.33
C VAL A 167 -50.12 -34.47 0.01
N ILE A 168 -49.52 -35.67 0.12
CA ILE A 168 -48.73 -36.09 1.29
C ILE A 168 -47.32 -35.48 1.17
N GLY A 169 -47.25 -34.15 1.29
CA GLY A 169 -46.03 -33.36 1.13
C GLY A 169 -46.15 -31.97 1.74
N THR A 170 -45.03 -31.28 1.90
CA THR A 170 -44.99 -29.90 2.41
C THR A 170 -44.26 -29.03 1.38
N PRO A 171 -44.97 -28.24 0.55
CA PRO A 171 -44.38 -27.50 -0.57
C PRO A 171 -43.47 -26.34 -0.12
N HIS A 172 -43.60 -25.88 1.12
CA HIS A 172 -43.01 -24.65 1.70
C HIS A 172 -41.47 -24.57 1.73
N TYR A 173 -40.76 -25.61 1.30
CA TYR A 173 -39.30 -25.67 1.20
C TYR A 173 -38.82 -26.23 -0.16
N MET A 174 -39.76 -26.43 -1.10
CA MET A 174 -39.50 -27.04 -2.41
C MET A 174 -38.72 -26.06 -3.30
N SER A 175 -37.71 -26.54 -4.03
CA SER A 175 -36.96 -25.69 -4.94
C SER A 175 -37.73 -25.38 -6.25
N PRO A 176 -37.39 -24.29 -6.97
CA PRO A 176 -38.09 -23.92 -8.21
C PRO A 176 -38.05 -25.03 -9.27
N GLU A 177 -36.92 -25.72 -9.40
CA GLU A 177 -36.77 -26.87 -10.31
C GLU A 177 -37.56 -28.11 -9.86
N GLN A 178 -37.70 -28.35 -8.55
CA GLN A 178 -38.62 -29.39 -8.04
C GLN A 178 -40.09 -29.05 -8.35
N ALA A 179 -40.50 -27.80 -8.13
CA ALA A 179 -41.84 -27.30 -8.47
C ALA A 179 -42.12 -27.26 -9.98
N GLN A 180 -41.08 -27.44 -10.81
CA GLN A 180 -41.15 -27.54 -12.28
C GLN A 180 -40.88 -28.95 -12.80
N ALA A 181 -40.72 -29.96 -11.93
CA ALA A 181 -40.36 -31.34 -12.28
C ALA A 181 -39.13 -31.46 -13.21
N LYS A 182 -38.15 -30.56 -13.03
CA LYS A 182 -36.87 -30.56 -13.76
C LYS A 182 -35.84 -31.47 -13.10
N GLU A 183 -34.73 -31.72 -13.81
CA GLU A 183 -33.57 -32.37 -13.22
C GLU A 183 -33.06 -31.61 -12.00
N LEU A 184 -32.61 -32.37 -10.99
CA LEU A 184 -32.20 -31.86 -9.68
C LEU A 184 -30.73 -32.14 -9.45
N ASP A 185 -30.05 -31.24 -8.76
CA ASP A 185 -28.69 -31.42 -8.24
C ASP A 185 -28.60 -30.93 -6.78
N GLY A 186 -27.40 -30.94 -6.18
CA GLY A 186 -27.22 -30.53 -4.78
C GLY A 186 -27.65 -29.10 -4.46
N ARG A 187 -27.75 -28.21 -5.46
CA ARG A 187 -28.22 -26.82 -5.34
C ARG A 187 -29.72 -26.74 -5.09
N SER A 188 -30.47 -27.81 -5.30
CA SER A 188 -31.87 -27.94 -4.88
C SER A 188 -31.99 -28.04 -3.35
N ASP A 189 -31.17 -28.89 -2.72
CA ASP A 189 -31.16 -29.03 -1.26
C ASP A 189 -30.64 -27.75 -0.56
N LEU A 190 -29.68 -27.03 -1.18
CA LEU A 190 -29.21 -25.73 -0.67
C LEU A 190 -30.27 -24.63 -0.75
N TYR A 191 -31.14 -24.64 -1.78
CA TYR A 191 -32.31 -23.75 -1.83
C TYR A 191 -33.27 -24.06 -0.68
N SER A 192 -33.58 -25.34 -0.45
CA SER A 192 -34.44 -25.77 0.67
C SER A 192 -33.85 -25.36 2.02
N LEU A 193 -32.54 -25.47 2.20
CA LEU A 193 -31.83 -24.99 3.40
C LEU A 193 -31.91 -23.46 3.53
N GLY A 194 -31.82 -22.69 2.43
CA GLY A 194 -32.06 -21.24 2.43
C GLY A 194 -33.47 -20.86 2.87
N ALA A 195 -34.49 -21.59 2.40
CA ALA A 195 -35.88 -21.40 2.82
C ALA A 195 -36.10 -21.73 4.31
N ILE A 196 -35.41 -22.75 4.83
CA ILE A 196 -35.38 -23.05 6.27
C ILE A 196 -34.70 -21.91 7.05
N PHE A 197 -33.54 -21.42 6.60
CA PHE A 197 -32.81 -20.35 7.29
C PHE A 197 -33.64 -19.06 7.34
N TYR A 198 -34.35 -18.70 6.27
CA TYR A 198 -35.33 -17.58 6.30
C TYR A 198 -36.42 -17.79 7.37
N GLU A 199 -36.96 -19.00 7.53
CA GLU A 199 -37.97 -19.30 8.56
C GLU A 199 -37.37 -19.27 9.98
N MET A 200 -36.10 -19.67 10.15
CA MET A 200 -35.37 -19.57 11.42
C MET A 200 -35.02 -18.11 11.79
N LEU A 201 -34.73 -17.26 10.80
CA LEU A 201 -34.45 -15.83 10.97
C LEU A 201 -35.72 -15.04 11.32
N THR A 202 -36.80 -15.24 10.56
CA THR A 202 -38.01 -14.39 10.62
C THR A 202 -39.17 -14.97 11.43
N GLY A 203 -39.10 -16.26 11.80
CA GLY A 203 -40.22 -17.00 12.37
C GLY A 203 -41.38 -17.24 11.39
N ARG A 204 -41.16 -17.02 10.08
CA ARG A 204 -42.18 -17.12 9.01
C ARG A 204 -41.58 -17.77 7.77
N ARG A 205 -42.40 -18.52 7.04
CA ARG A 205 -41.99 -19.09 5.74
C ARG A 205 -41.78 -18.01 4.70
N PRO A 206 -40.90 -18.21 3.71
CA PRO A 206 -40.73 -17.27 2.61
C PRO A 206 -42.00 -17.15 1.77
N TYR A 207 -42.73 -18.26 1.60
CA TYR A 207 -44.02 -18.32 0.89
C TYR A 207 -45.01 -19.15 1.70
N ASP A 208 -46.27 -18.74 1.74
CA ASP A 208 -47.35 -19.53 2.34
C ASP A 208 -48.71 -19.21 1.69
N SER A 209 -49.57 -20.22 1.58
CA SER A 209 -50.93 -20.13 1.07
C SER A 209 -51.74 -21.35 1.55
N ALA A 210 -53.07 -21.20 1.60
CA ALA A 210 -53.98 -22.32 1.81
C ALA A 210 -53.96 -23.35 0.65
N SER A 211 -53.45 -22.99 -0.53
CA SER A 211 -53.28 -23.90 -1.66
C SER A 211 -51.83 -24.39 -1.78
N VAL A 212 -51.63 -25.70 -1.65
CA VAL A 212 -50.33 -26.38 -1.83
C VAL A 212 -49.72 -26.07 -3.20
N ILE A 213 -50.53 -26.11 -4.26
CA ILE A 213 -50.11 -25.81 -5.64
C ILE A 213 -49.67 -24.34 -5.74
N GLN A 214 -50.35 -23.41 -5.07
CA GLN A 214 -49.98 -22.01 -5.08
C GLN A 214 -48.64 -21.76 -4.37
N VAL A 215 -48.32 -22.49 -3.29
CA VAL A 215 -47.00 -22.38 -2.63
C VAL A 215 -45.88 -22.85 -3.58
N SER A 216 -46.06 -23.98 -4.28
CA SER A 216 -45.11 -24.43 -5.31
C SER A 216 -44.94 -23.40 -6.44
N ILE A 217 -46.02 -22.73 -6.86
CA ILE A 217 -45.95 -21.62 -7.82
C ILE A 217 -45.18 -20.43 -7.24
N MET A 218 -45.40 -20.04 -5.98
CA MET A 218 -44.70 -18.92 -5.34
C MET A 218 -43.18 -19.15 -5.26
N HIS A 219 -42.73 -20.38 -4.97
CA HIS A 219 -41.32 -20.74 -5.05
C HIS A 219 -40.71 -20.49 -6.44
N VAL A 220 -41.50 -20.63 -7.52
CA VAL A 220 -41.09 -20.29 -8.89
C VAL A 220 -41.21 -18.78 -9.19
N THR A 221 -42.35 -18.15 -8.91
CA THR A 221 -42.74 -16.86 -9.53
C THR A 221 -42.56 -15.63 -8.65
N GLU A 222 -42.75 -15.75 -7.34
CA GLU A 222 -42.73 -14.58 -6.45
C GLU A 222 -41.30 -14.18 -6.08
N PRO A 223 -41.01 -12.88 -5.84
CA PRO A 223 -39.67 -12.45 -5.42
C PRO A 223 -39.25 -13.10 -4.09
N ILE A 224 -37.95 -13.09 -3.80
CA ILE A 224 -37.44 -13.49 -2.48
C ILE A 224 -37.85 -12.38 -1.49
N PRO A 225 -38.48 -12.68 -0.34
CA PRO A 225 -38.94 -11.64 0.58
C PRO A 225 -37.79 -10.85 1.21
N GLU A 226 -38.05 -9.57 1.50
CA GLU A 226 -37.12 -8.71 2.26
C GLU A 226 -37.12 -9.08 3.74
N LEU A 227 -35.93 -9.24 4.32
CA LEU A 227 -35.75 -9.42 5.76
C LEU A 227 -36.05 -8.12 6.53
N PRO A 228 -36.53 -8.20 7.79
CA PRO A 228 -36.65 -7.05 8.67
C PRO A 228 -35.32 -6.30 8.84
N GLY A 229 -35.35 -4.99 9.04
CA GLY A 229 -34.14 -4.14 9.05
C GLY A 229 -33.06 -4.53 10.07
N GLU A 230 -33.41 -5.19 11.16
CA GLU A 230 -32.46 -5.74 12.16
C GLU A 230 -31.67 -6.96 11.65
N LEU A 231 -32.14 -7.59 10.56
CA LEU A 231 -31.56 -8.77 9.91
C LEU A 231 -31.14 -8.50 8.47
N ALA A 232 -31.20 -7.24 8.00
CA ALA A 232 -30.89 -6.86 6.61
C ALA A 232 -29.48 -7.24 6.15
N ALA A 233 -28.53 -7.43 7.08
CA ALA A 233 -27.22 -8.02 6.84
C ALA A 233 -27.28 -9.39 6.11
N PHE A 234 -28.27 -10.22 6.43
CA PHE A 234 -28.45 -11.54 5.84
C PHE A 234 -29.24 -11.51 4.51
N GLN A 235 -29.65 -10.32 4.01
CA GLN A 235 -30.51 -10.23 2.83
C GLN A 235 -29.83 -10.81 1.58
N PHE A 236 -28.60 -10.36 1.29
CA PHE A 236 -27.82 -10.87 0.16
C PHE A 236 -27.56 -12.39 0.26
N PHE A 237 -27.38 -12.90 1.49
CA PHE A 237 -27.21 -14.33 1.73
C PHE A 237 -28.47 -15.12 1.38
N ILE A 238 -29.65 -14.69 1.85
CA ILE A 238 -30.93 -15.32 1.52
C ILE A 238 -31.24 -15.19 0.02
N GLU A 239 -30.96 -14.04 -0.58
CA GLU A 239 -31.13 -13.82 -2.03
C GLU A 239 -30.29 -14.80 -2.87
N LYS A 240 -29.03 -15.04 -2.48
CA LYS A 240 -28.17 -16.01 -3.13
C LYS A 240 -28.58 -17.45 -2.83
N ALA A 241 -28.90 -17.80 -1.57
CA ALA A 241 -29.35 -19.14 -1.21
C ALA A 241 -30.65 -19.54 -1.92
N MET A 242 -31.60 -18.61 -2.04
CA MET A 242 -32.91 -18.81 -2.66
C MET A 242 -33.02 -18.29 -4.09
N ALA A 243 -31.90 -18.04 -4.78
CA ALA A 243 -31.91 -17.54 -6.16
C ALA A 243 -32.70 -18.50 -7.08
N LYS A 244 -33.57 -17.96 -7.94
CA LYS A 244 -34.52 -18.79 -8.72
C LYS A 244 -33.79 -19.73 -9.68
N LEU A 245 -32.75 -19.24 -10.37
CA LEU A 245 -31.87 -20.05 -11.21
C LEU A 245 -30.78 -20.74 -10.35
N PRO A 246 -30.56 -22.07 -10.47
CA PRO A 246 -29.51 -22.78 -9.73
C PRO A 246 -28.09 -22.22 -9.91
N ASP A 247 -27.76 -21.71 -11.11
CA ASP A 247 -26.43 -21.15 -11.41
C ASP A 247 -26.14 -19.84 -10.65
N ASN A 248 -27.18 -19.16 -10.17
CA ASN A 248 -27.07 -17.94 -9.35
C ASN A 248 -26.98 -18.24 -7.84
N ARG A 249 -27.06 -19.51 -7.42
CA ARG A 249 -26.98 -19.93 -6.00
C ARG A 249 -25.54 -20.11 -5.54
N PHE A 250 -25.37 -20.46 -4.27
CA PHE A 250 -24.17 -21.17 -3.81
C PHE A 250 -24.07 -22.51 -4.57
N GLN A 251 -22.94 -22.74 -5.23
CA GLN A 251 -22.69 -23.94 -6.04
C GLN A 251 -22.24 -25.13 -5.19
N SER A 252 -21.89 -24.92 -3.92
CA SER A 252 -21.60 -25.99 -2.96
C SER A 252 -21.95 -25.58 -1.52
N GLY A 253 -22.16 -26.57 -0.64
CA GLY A 253 -22.36 -26.32 0.78
C GLY A 253 -21.15 -25.71 1.49
N MET A 254 -19.93 -25.86 0.97
CA MET A 254 -18.76 -25.14 1.50
C MET A 254 -18.79 -23.65 1.17
N GLU A 255 -19.23 -23.28 -0.04
CA GLU A 255 -19.44 -21.87 -0.41
C GLU A 255 -20.55 -21.22 0.45
N PHE A 256 -21.61 -22.00 0.73
CA PHE A 256 -22.70 -21.64 1.64
C PHE A 256 -22.20 -21.42 3.09
N ILE A 257 -21.27 -22.27 3.56
CA ILE A 257 -20.62 -22.15 4.88
C ILE A 257 -19.73 -20.91 4.96
N TYR A 258 -18.80 -20.73 4.02
CA TYR A 258 -17.85 -19.61 4.06
C TYR A 258 -18.57 -18.25 4.01
N ALA A 259 -19.66 -18.12 3.25
CA ALA A 259 -20.46 -16.89 3.22
C ALA A 259 -21.31 -16.66 4.49
N LEU A 260 -21.55 -17.69 5.33
CA LEU A 260 -22.06 -17.48 6.69
C LEU A 260 -20.94 -17.09 7.67
N GLU A 261 -19.73 -17.60 7.48
CA GLU A 261 -18.58 -17.30 8.34
C GLU A 261 -18.07 -15.86 8.13
N GLU A 262 -18.04 -15.37 6.89
CA GLU A 262 -17.75 -13.97 6.56
C GLU A 262 -18.76 -13.02 7.24
N LEU A 263 -20.07 -13.34 7.19
CA LEU A 263 -21.11 -12.58 7.91
C LEU A 263 -21.03 -12.74 9.43
N GLU A 264 -20.52 -13.85 9.95
CA GLU A 264 -20.34 -14.09 11.39
C GLU A 264 -19.17 -13.27 11.96
N GLU A 265 -18.10 -13.08 11.19
CA GLU A 265 -17.01 -12.16 11.52
C GLU A 265 -17.43 -10.69 11.39
N GLU A 266 -18.08 -10.29 10.28
CA GLU A 266 -18.49 -8.89 10.05
C GLU A 266 -19.59 -8.41 11.02
N HIS A 267 -20.44 -9.32 11.52
CA HIS A 267 -21.61 -8.99 12.34
C HIS A 267 -21.66 -9.70 13.71
N TYR A 268 -20.51 -10.09 14.24
CA TYR A 268 -20.33 -10.70 15.56
C TYR A 268 -21.16 -10.02 16.69
N GLU A 269 -21.10 -8.69 16.79
CA GLU A 269 -21.84 -7.90 17.80
C GLU A 269 -23.36 -7.86 17.58
N LEU A 270 -23.86 -8.14 16.37
CA LEU A 270 -25.29 -8.33 16.11
C LEU A 270 -25.71 -9.74 16.56
N ILE A 271 -24.96 -10.75 16.10
CA ILE A 271 -25.24 -12.18 16.29
C ILE A 271 -25.24 -12.56 17.78
N HIS A 272 -24.41 -11.91 18.59
CA HIS A 272 -24.36 -12.13 20.05
C HIS A 272 -25.22 -11.14 20.88
N ARG A 273 -25.97 -10.21 20.27
CA ARG A 273 -26.91 -9.31 20.97
C ARG A 273 -28.39 -9.56 20.66
N VAL A 274 -28.72 -10.16 19.51
CA VAL A 274 -30.12 -10.48 19.16
C VAL A 274 -30.65 -11.58 20.08
N ALA A 275 -31.66 -11.23 20.89
CA ALA A 275 -32.39 -12.16 21.75
C ALA A 275 -33.18 -13.19 20.89
N PRO A 276 -33.42 -14.42 21.39
CA PRO A 276 -34.01 -15.50 20.59
C PRO A 276 -35.36 -15.14 19.95
N THR A 277 -35.48 -15.40 18.65
CA THR A 277 -36.68 -15.10 17.85
C THR A 277 -37.85 -15.98 18.29
N GLN A 278 -38.83 -15.41 18.98
CA GLN A 278 -40.07 -16.12 19.34
C GLN A 278 -41.05 -16.18 18.16
N VAL A 279 -41.46 -17.39 17.77
CA VAL A 279 -42.56 -17.61 16.83
C VAL A 279 -43.89 -17.30 17.54
N LEU A 280 -44.35 -16.05 17.44
CA LEU A 280 -45.61 -15.60 18.03
C LEU A 280 -46.82 -16.22 17.31
N SER A 281 -47.85 -16.61 18.08
CA SER A 281 -49.11 -17.06 17.51
C SER A 281 -49.91 -15.91 16.87
N GLU A 282 -50.82 -16.22 15.95
CA GLU A 282 -51.70 -15.22 15.33
C GLU A 282 -52.62 -14.51 16.36
N ALA A 283 -52.91 -15.18 17.50
CA ALA A 283 -53.64 -14.59 18.62
C ALA A 283 -52.80 -13.54 19.38
N ASP A 284 -51.51 -13.83 19.61
CA ASP A 284 -50.58 -12.91 20.27
C ASP A 284 -50.21 -11.71 19.38
N PHE A 285 -50.17 -11.92 18.06
CA PHE A 285 -49.99 -10.85 17.09
C PHE A 285 -51.17 -9.89 17.10
N ARG A 286 -52.41 -10.41 17.11
CA ARG A 286 -53.64 -9.58 17.23
C ARG A 286 -53.73 -8.82 18.56
N SER A 287 -53.34 -9.43 19.68
CA SER A 287 -53.44 -8.77 20.99
C SER A 287 -52.47 -7.58 21.12
N LYS A 288 -51.26 -7.69 20.55
CA LYS A 288 -50.24 -6.61 20.57
C LYS A 288 -50.53 -5.48 19.57
N LEU A 289 -51.09 -5.79 18.39
CA LEU A 289 -51.45 -4.78 17.38
C LEU A 289 -52.55 -3.81 17.82
N GLY A 290 -53.41 -4.20 18.77
CA GLY A 290 -54.43 -3.31 19.34
C GLY A 290 -53.88 -2.17 20.22
N ALA A 291 -52.60 -2.19 20.58
CA ALA A 291 -52.03 -1.34 21.64
C ALA A 291 -51.09 -0.21 21.14
N SER A 292 -50.68 -0.19 19.87
CA SER A 292 -49.77 0.84 19.33
C SER A 292 -50.28 1.40 18.01
N GLY A 293 -50.98 2.52 18.07
CA GLY A 293 -51.55 3.18 16.90
C GLY A 293 -50.60 4.20 16.27
N MET A 294 -50.02 3.87 15.11
CA MET A 294 -49.45 4.87 14.20
C MET A 294 -49.89 4.61 12.75
N ARG A 295 -50.16 5.69 12.01
CA ARG A 295 -50.80 5.65 10.68
C ARG A 295 -49.75 5.65 9.58
N THR A 296 -49.91 4.79 8.58
CA THR A 296 -49.22 4.92 7.29
C THR A 296 -49.78 6.11 6.50
N PRO A 297 -48.94 6.98 5.93
CA PRO A 297 -49.36 8.00 4.98
C PRO A 297 -49.32 7.45 3.55
N VAL A 298 -50.40 6.78 3.12
CA VAL A 298 -50.59 6.44 1.70
C VAL A 298 -51.23 7.62 0.98
N SER A 299 -50.56 8.19 -0.03
CA SER A 299 -51.14 8.71 -1.30
C SER A 299 -50.14 9.60 -2.06
N ALA A 300 -49.87 9.29 -3.33
CA ALA A 300 -49.26 10.23 -4.28
C ALA A 300 -49.47 9.85 -5.77
N LEU A 301 -50.72 9.63 -6.21
CA LEU A 301 -51.08 9.69 -7.64
C LEU A 301 -52.51 10.23 -7.82
N SER A 302 -52.63 11.56 -7.82
CA SER A 302 -53.84 12.29 -8.21
C SER A 302 -53.47 13.70 -8.65
N THR A 303 -54.07 14.20 -9.72
CA THR A 303 -53.65 15.42 -10.42
C THR A 303 -54.24 16.71 -9.86
N ASP A 304 -53.48 17.80 -10.08
CA ASP A 304 -53.93 19.17 -10.35
C ASP A 304 -54.14 20.21 -9.21
N SER A 305 -53.80 21.45 -9.60
CA SER A 305 -54.12 22.79 -9.11
C SER A 305 -54.28 23.16 -7.60
N ALA A 306 -53.31 23.99 -7.18
CA ALA A 306 -53.51 25.36 -6.68
C ALA A 306 -53.67 25.69 -5.16
N ALA A 307 -52.81 26.64 -4.76
CA ALA A 307 -53.09 27.81 -3.91
C ALA A 307 -53.02 27.77 -2.35
N ARG A 308 -51.86 28.26 -1.86
CA ARG A 308 -51.69 29.36 -0.86
C ARG A 308 -51.73 29.08 0.67
N ARG A 309 -50.55 29.40 1.27
CA ARG A 309 -50.29 30.14 2.54
C ARG A 309 -50.51 29.46 3.92
N ARG A 310 -49.36 29.26 4.59
CA ARG A 310 -48.99 29.67 5.98
C ARG A 310 -50.10 29.85 7.04
N VAL A 311 -49.92 29.24 8.23
CA VAL A 311 -49.54 29.93 9.51
C VAL A 311 -49.36 28.89 10.67
N ARG A 312 -48.60 29.28 11.71
CA ARG A 312 -48.28 28.58 12.98
C ARG A 312 -48.46 29.60 14.13
N PRO A 313 -48.44 29.27 15.44
CA PRO A 313 -48.64 27.99 16.14
C PRO A 313 -49.48 28.14 17.46
N SER A 314 -49.34 27.19 18.41
CA SER A 314 -49.52 27.35 19.87
C SER A 314 -50.97 27.33 20.43
N ARG A 315 -51.25 27.03 21.72
CA ARG A 315 -50.43 26.54 22.86
C ARG A 315 -51.36 25.94 23.96
N THR A 316 -50.86 25.01 24.79
CA THR A 316 -51.39 24.60 26.15
C THR A 316 -52.85 24.08 26.24
N GLY A 317 -53.22 23.16 27.14
CA GLY A 317 -52.46 22.35 28.11
C GLY A 317 -53.40 21.56 29.05
N MET A 318 -52.83 20.67 29.89
CA MET A 318 -53.28 20.14 31.21
C MET A 318 -54.74 20.30 31.70
N SER A 319 -55.37 19.35 32.42
CA SER A 319 -54.99 17.99 32.90
C SER A 319 -56.15 17.37 33.73
N LYS A 320 -56.36 16.03 33.65
CA LYS A 320 -57.13 15.18 34.60
C LYS A 320 -58.64 15.48 34.78
N SER A 321 -59.52 14.55 35.20
CA SER A 321 -59.49 13.08 35.23
C SER A 321 -60.90 12.51 35.52
N GLN A 322 -61.24 11.35 34.95
CA GLN A 322 -62.24 10.35 35.41
C GLN A 322 -63.71 10.81 35.65
N PHE A 323 -64.65 10.46 34.77
CA PHE A 323 -65.43 9.19 34.71
C PHE A 323 -66.66 9.15 35.64
N HIS A 324 -67.88 9.11 35.06
CA HIS A 324 -69.04 8.25 35.42
C HIS A 324 -70.34 8.67 34.66
N GLY A 325 -71.34 7.77 34.62
CA GLY A 325 -72.76 8.18 34.80
C GLY A 325 -73.59 8.65 33.60
N TRP A 326 -74.15 7.70 32.85
CA TRP A 326 -75.15 7.83 31.77
C TRP A 326 -76.41 8.73 31.98
N ARG A 327 -76.95 9.19 30.83
CA ARG A 327 -78.37 9.50 30.44
C ARG A 327 -78.96 10.92 30.61
N GLY A 328 -79.67 11.35 29.55
CA GLY A 328 -80.54 12.54 29.44
C GLY A 328 -80.00 13.63 28.48
N LEU A 329 -80.81 14.49 27.84
CA LEU A 329 -82.24 14.44 27.46
C LEU A 329 -82.59 15.62 26.50
N LEU A 330 -83.16 15.33 25.30
CA LEU A 330 -84.02 16.15 24.41
C LEU A 330 -83.81 17.69 24.12
N ARG A 331 -84.08 18.05 22.84
CA ARG A 331 -84.77 19.29 22.34
C ARG A 331 -84.01 20.64 22.31
N GLN A 332 -84.24 21.59 21.37
CA GLN A 332 -85.05 21.63 20.11
C GLN A 332 -84.64 22.82 19.18
N ARG A 333 -85.24 22.86 17.96
CA ARG A 333 -85.40 24.00 17.00
C ARG A 333 -84.17 24.40 16.14
N SER A 334 -84.31 24.80 14.86
CA SER A 334 -85.40 24.58 13.87
C SER A 334 -85.06 25.12 12.44
N TRP A 335 -85.38 24.32 11.39
CA TRP A 335 -85.92 24.74 10.06
C TRP A 335 -85.06 25.59 9.09
N GLN A 336 -85.16 25.50 7.73
CA GLN A 336 -86.01 24.70 6.81
C GLN A 336 -85.23 24.10 5.59
N ALA A 337 -85.76 22.99 5.05
CA ALA A 337 -85.90 22.54 3.64
C ALA A 337 -84.79 22.75 2.58
N GLY A 338 -84.45 21.79 1.70
CA GLY A 338 -84.97 20.43 1.35
C GLY A 338 -84.25 19.90 0.09
N SER A 339 -84.61 18.86 -0.68
CA SER A 339 -85.49 17.65 -0.55
C SER A 339 -85.63 17.03 -1.98
N GLY A 340 -85.70 15.72 -2.27
CA GLY A 340 -85.72 14.47 -1.47
C GLY A 340 -84.52 13.52 -1.76
N ALA A 341 -84.56 12.18 -1.90
CA ALA A 341 -85.54 11.12 -2.27
C ALA A 341 -85.38 10.63 -3.74
N VAL A 342 -85.23 9.34 -4.10
CA VAL A 342 -85.37 7.98 -3.47
C VAL A 342 -84.28 7.04 -4.08
N GLY A 343 -83.82 5.88 -3.55
CA GLY A 343 -84.04 5.14 -2.29
C GLY A 343 -83.90 3.59 -2.47
N LEU A 344 -83.64 2.84 -1.37
CA LEU A 344 -83.30 1.39 -1.25
C LEU A 344 -81.94 0.97 -1.86
N LEU A 345 -81.04 0.16 -1.26
CA LEU A 345 -80.99 -0.93 -0.23
C LEU A 345 -81.46 -2.34 -0.61
N LEU A 346 -80.53 -3.30 -0.61
CA LEU A 346 -80.44 -4.42 0.36
C LEU A 346 -79.23 -5.35 0.11
N ILE A 347 -78.62 -5.90 1.18
CA ILE A 347 -78.04 -7.27 1.33
C ILE A 347 -77.33 -7.39 2.71
N VAL A 348 -77.16 -8.64 3.18
CA VAL A 348 -76.76 -9.14 4.53
C VAL A 348 -77.68 -8.78 5.72
N ALA A 349 -78.01 -9.70 6.63
CA ALA A 349 -77.68 -11.14 6.76
C ALA A 349 -78.84 -11.90 7.45
N ALA A 350 -78.80 -13.24 7.48
CA ALA A 350 -79.70 -14.07 8.29
C ALA A 350 -78.95 -15.26 8.90
N GLY A 351 -79.15 -15.51 10.20
CA GLY A 351 -78.53 -16.64 10.91
C GLY A 351 -78.50 -16.47 12.43
N GLY A 352 -79.63 -16.69 13.12
CA GLY A 352 -79.62 -16.93 14.58
C GLY A 352 -80.82 -16.43 15.38
N TRP A 353 -81.44 -17.37 16.11
CA TRP A 353 -82.21 -17.22 17.35
C TRP A 353 -83.67 -16.70 17.30
N TRP A 354 -84.40 -17.06 18.37
CA TRP A 354 -85.83 -17.42 18.37
C TRP A 354 -86.39 -17.35 19.80
N MET A 355 -87.68 -17.01 20.02
CA MET A 355 -88.44 -17.31 21.26
C MET A 355 -89.90 -16.77 21.21
N ALA A 356 -90.84 -17.54 21.77
CA ALA A 356 -92.26 -17.25 22.06
C ALA A 356 -93.19 -16.87 20.87
N GLY A 357 -94.38 -17.46 20.70
CA GLY A 357 -95.02 -18.59 21.40
C GLY A 357 -96.52 -18.72 20.99
N ASP A 358 -97.21 -19.86 21.17
CA ASP A 358 -96.72 -21.21 21.49
C ASP A 358 -97.40 -22.29 20.59
N GLU A 359 -98.20 -23.32 20.92
CA GLU A 359 -98.80 -23.84 22.17
C GLU A 359 -98.70 -25.39 22.26
N THR A 360 -97.63 -25.89 22.91
CA THR A 360 -97.62 -27.17 23.68
C THR A 360 -97.60 -28.52 22.86
N PRO A 361 -97.47 -29.75 23.47
CA PRO A 361 -96.23 -30.54 23.23
C PRO A 361 -96.33 -32.10 23.20
N THR A 362 -95.70 -32.79 22.24
CA THR A 362 -95.50 -34.27 22.32
C THR A 362 -94.14 -34.78 21.83
N GLU A 363 -93.28 -35.13 22.80
CA GLU A 363 -92.37 -36.30 22.86
C GLU A 363 -91.34 -36.64 21.73
N PRO A 364 -90.24 -37.36 22.06
CA PRO A 364 -89.12 -37.57 21.14
C PRO A 364 -89.44 -38.57 20.01
N PRO A 365 -88.74 -38.50 18.86
CA PRO A 365 -88.93 -39.43 17.75
C PRO A 365 -88.63 -40.88 18.17
N PRO A 366 -89.48 -41.85 17.79
CA PRO A 366 -89.35 -43.23 18.20
C PRO A 366 -88.19 -43.97 17.49
N LEU A 367 -87.85 -45.15 18.03
CA LEU A 367 -86.92 -46.08 17.41
C LEU A 367 -87.40 -46.53 16.02
N TYR A 368 -86.42 -46.83 15.16
CA TYR A 368 -86.57 -47.30 13.79
C TYR A 368 -87.55 -48.49 13.66
N THR A 369 -88.62 -48.29 12.88
CA THR A 369 -89.48 -49.37 12.35
C THR A 369 -89.74 -49.12 10.87
N PRO A 370 -89.55 -50.12 9.98
CA PRO A 370 -89.62 -49.89 8.54
C PRO A 370 -91.07 -49.75 8.03
N PRO A 371 -91.36 -48.81 7.11
CA PRO A 371 -92.60 -48.82 6.34
C PRO A 371 -92.54 -49.96 5.30
N VAL A 372 -93.36 -50.98 5.48
CA VAL A 372 -93.61 -52.03 4.48
C VAL A 372 -94.94 -51.73 3.78
N ALA A 373 -94.98 -52.04 2.48
CA ALA A 373 -95.97 -51.61 1.49
C ALA A 373 -95.86 -50.12 1.10
N GLY A 374 -95.86 -49.76 -0.20
CA GLY A 374 -96.00 -50.66 -1.36
C GLY A 374 -96.74 -50.07 -2.57
N ALA A 375 -96.85 -48.74 -2.66
CA ALA A 375 -97.34 -48.03 -3.84
C ALA A 375 -96.87 -46.57 -3.76
N GLY A 376 -96.01 -46.11 -4.66
CA GLY A 376 -95.60 -44.70 -4.75
C GLY A 376 -94.12 -44.41 -5.03
N LEU A 377 -93.22 -45.38 -4.83
CA LEU A 377 -91.80 -45.23 -5.21
C LEU A 377 -91.65 -45.16 -6.74
N ASP A 378 -92.35 -46.04 -7.46
CA ASP A 378 -92.28 -46.17 -8.92
C ASP A 378 -92.62 -44.85 -9.62
N GLY A 379 -93.68 -44.16 -9.15
CA GLY A 379 -94.08 -42.86 -9.69
C GLY A 379 -93.04 -41.75 -9.47
N LYS A 380 -92.23 -41.82 -8.40
CA LYS A 380 -91.13 -40.86 -8.18
C LYS A 380 -89.90 -41.22 -9.00
N VAL A 381 -89.64 -42.50 -9.23
CA VAL A 381 -88.62 -43.01 -10.17
C VAL A 381 -88.93 -42.53 -11.59
N ASP A 382 -90.17 -42.68 -12.06
CA ASP A 382 -90.60 -42.21 -13.39
C ASP A 382 -90.54 -40.67 -13.53
N GLU A 383 -90.91 -39.92 -12.49
CA GLU A 383 -90.78 -38.46 -12.45
C GLU A 383 -89.30 -38.02 -12.57
N LEU A 384 -88.41 -38.64 -11.78
CA LEU A 384 -86.98 -38.35 -11.82
C LEU A 384 -86.33 -38.75 -13.16
N LYS A 385 -86.77 -39.86 -13.78
CA LYS A 385 -86.33 -40.25 -15.14
C LYS A 385 -86.71 -39.21 -16.20
N GLN A 386 -87.95 -38.72 -16.16
CA GLN A 386 -88.43 -37.68 -17.08
C GLN A 386 -87.69 -36.35 -16.86
N ALA A 387 -87.51 -35.93 -15.60
CA ALA A 387 -86.79 -34.72 -15.25
C ALA A 387 -85.29 -34.78 -15.62
N ALA A 388 -84.62 -35.91 -15.36
CA ALA A 388 -83.26 -36.16 -15.80
C ALA A 388 -83.11 -36.10 -17.33
N THR A 389 -84.01 -36.77 -18.07
CA THR A 389 -83.99 -36.78 -19.53
C THR A 389 -84.19 -35.38 -20.10
N LEU A 390 -85.15 -34.62 -19.56
CA LEU A 390 -85.40 -33.24 -19.97
C LEU A 390 -84.18 -32.34 -19.69
N ALA A 391 -83.63 -32.37 -18.48
CA ALA A 391 -82.45 -31.58 -18.10
C ALA A 391 -81.22 -31.92 -18.96
N MET A 392 -81.03 -33.20 -19.33
CA MET A 392 -79.99 -33.62 -20.29
C MET A 392 -80.22 -32.99 -21.68
N THR A 393 -81.45 -33.03 -22.21
CA THR A 393 -81.77 -32.45 -23.53
C THR A 393 -81.75 -30.92 -23.56
N GLU A 394 -81.99 -30.26 -22.42
CA GLU A 394 -81.93 -28.80 -22.27
C GLU A 394 -80.52 -28.28 -21.94
N GLY A 395 -79.51 -29.17 -21.83
CA GLY A 395 -78.14 -28.81 -21.49
C GLY A 395 -77.94 -28.38 -20.03
N ARG A 396 -78.91 -28.62 -19.16
CA ARG A 396 -78.88 -28.31 -17.72
C ARG A 396 -78.14 -29.41 -16.96
N LEU A 397 -76.88 -29.62 -17.32
CA LEU A 397 -76.09 -30.80 -16.95
C LEU A 397 -75.60 -30.76 -15.48
N TYR A 398 -75.35 -29.58 -14.93
CA TYR A 398 -74.87 -29.34 -13.57
C TYR A 398 -75.30 -27.94 -13.08
N GLY A 399 -75.24 -27.70 -11.77
CA GLY A 399 -75.56 -26.40 -11.17
C GLY A 399 -75.75 -26.46 -9.65
N SER A 400 -75.96 -25.29 -9.04
CA SER A 400 -76.15 -25.14 -7.58
C SER A 400 -77.60 -25.32 -7.11
N GLY A 401 -78.56 -25.47 -8.03
CA GLY A 401 -79.96 -25.80 -7.74
C GLY A 401 -80.31 -27.23 -8.11
N GLU A 402 -81.36 -27.78 -7.50
CA GLU A 402 -81.81 -29.17 -7.65
C GLU A 402 -82.33 -29.51 -9.06
N ASP A 403 -82.69 -28.49 -9.86
CA ASP A 403 -83.17 -28.64 -11.24
C ASP A 403 -82.01 -28.81 -12.24
N ASN A 404 -81.29 -29.93 -12.16
CA ASN A 404 -80.22 -30.29 -13.10
C ASN A 404 -80.05 -31.82 -13.26
N ALA A 405 -79.47 -32.26 -14.36
CA ALA A 405 -79.32 -33.68 -14.71
C ALA A 405 -78.51 -34.48 -13.68
N GLN A 406 -77.44 -33.92 -13.12
CA GLN A 406 -76.62 -34.56 -12.09
C GLN A 406 -77.45 -34.84 -10.83
N HIS A 407 -78.22 -33.87 -10.36
CA HIS A 407 -79.09 -34.00 -9.19
C HIS A 407 -80.20 -35.03 -9.43
N TYR A 408 -80.87 -34.99 -10.59
CA TYR A 408 -81.93 -35.95 -10.90
C TYR A 408 -81.41 -37.38 -11.04
N LEU A 409 -80.26 -37.60 -11.69
CA LEU A 409 -79.69 -38.93 -11.87
C LEU A 409 -79.09 -39.51 -10.59
N THR A 410 -78.42 -38.70 -9.76
CA THR A 410 -77.92 -39.15 -8.45
C THR A 410 -79.08 -39.45 -7.48
N SER A 411 -80.11 -38.61 -7.46
CA SER A 411 -81.34 -38.87 -6.68
C SER A 411 -82.05 -40.15 -7.13
N LEU A 412 -82.18 -40.35 -8.44
CA LEU A 412 -82.75 -41.56 -9.04
C LEU A 412 -81.99 -42.82 -8.62
N LEU A 413 -80.64 -42.78 -8.63
CA LEU A 413 -79.79 -43.91 -8.21
C LEU A 413 -79.76 -44.14 -6.69
N ILE A 414 -80.24 -43.21 -5.86
CA ILE A 414 -80.49 -43.44 -4.43
C ILE A 414 -81.79 -44.24 -4.23
N PHE A 415 -82.84 -43.95 -5.01
CA PHE A 415 -84.12 -44.66 -4.91
C PHE A 415 -84.18 -45.98 -5.69
N ALA A 416 -83.42 -46.09 -6.79
CA ALA A 416 -83.32 -47.28 -7.63
C ALA A 416 -81.85 -47.58 -8.03
N PRO A 417 -81.01 -48.12 -7.11
CA PRO A 417 -79.57 -48.32 -7.36
C PRO A 417 -79.22 -49.27 -8.51
N ASP A 418 -80.15 -50.16 -8.88
CA ASP A 418 -79.97 -51.17 -9.93
C ASP A 418 -80.64 -50.78 -11.26
N ASP A 419 -81.16 -49.55 -11.37
CA ASP A 419 -81.78 -49.08 -12.62
C ASP A 419 -80.73 -48.88 -13.72
N THR A 420 -80.81 -49.73 -14.74
CA THR A 420 -79.82 -49.79 -15.83
C THR A 420 -79.90 -48.57 -16.77
N GLU A 421 -81.05 -47.92 -16.87
CA GLU A 421 -81.24 -46.71 -17.67
C GLU A 421 -80.63 -45.49 -16.95
N ALA A 422 -80.82 -45.37 -15.64
CA ALA A 422 -80.18 -44.37 -14.80
C ALA A 422 -78.65 -44.50 -14.79
N ARG A 423 -78.13 -45.73 -14.66
CA ARG A 423 -76.68 -46.03 -14.75
C ARG A 423 -76.10 -45.67 -16.11
N LEU A 424 -76.81 -45.97 -17.20
CA LEU A 424 -76.39 -45.58 -18.55
C LEU A 424 -76.45 -44.06 -18.75
N ALA A 425 -77.46 -43.38 -18.20
CA ALA A 425 -77.62 -41.93 -18.29
C ALA A 425 -76.55 -41.17 -17.49
N ILE A 426 -76.20 -41.60 -16.26
CA ILE A 426 -75.13 -40.94 -15.49
C ILE A 426 -73.75 -41.19 -16.11
N THR A 427 -73.53 -42.34 -16.75
CA THR A 427 -72.32 -42.61 -17.54
C THR A 427 -72.21 -41.70 -18.77
N ARG A 428 -73.33 -41.41 -19.46
CA ARG A 428 -73.38 -40.42 -20.56
C ARG A 428 -73.13 -39.00 -20.05
N LEU A 429 -73.72 -38.62 -18.91
CA LEU A 429 -73.50 -37.32 -18.27
C LEU A 429 -72.02 -37.11 -17.93
N PHE A 430 -71.37 -38.14 -17.37
CA PHE A 430 -69.94 -38.15 -17.10
C PHE A 430 -69.11 -37.95 -18.38
N GLY A 431 -69.43 -38.67 -19.46
CA GLY A 431 -68.79 -38.48 -20.76
C GLY A 431 -68.88 -37.04 -21.29
N MET A 432 -70.06 -36.41 -21.20
CA MET A 432 -70.25 -35.01 -21.61
C MET A 432 -69.43 -34.02 -20.77
N TYR A 433 -69.20 -34.30 -19.48
CA TYR A 433 -68.28 -33.48 -18.67
C TYR A 433 -66.83 -33.62 -19.13
N LEU A 434 -66.38 -34.81 -19.54
CA LEU A 434 -65.02 -35.01 -20.04
C LEU A 434 -64.82 -34.33 -21.40
N GLU A 435 -65.83 -34.37 -22.27
CA GLU A 435 -65.86 -33.65 -23.55
C GLU A 435 -65.78 -32.13 -23.33
N GLN A 436 -66.66 -31.55 -22.51
CA GLN A 436 -66.64 -30.13 -22.16
C GLN A 436 -65.33 -29.69 -21.49
N ALA A 437 -64.76 -30.51 -20.61
CA ALA A 437 -63.47 -30.22 -19.99
C ALA A 437 -62.32 -30.19 -21.01
N GLY A 438 -62.31 -31.12 -21.97
CA GLY A 438 -61.34 -31.15 -23.06
C GLY A 438 -61.41 -29.90 -23.94
N ASP A 439 -62.61 -29.51 -24.36
CA ASP A 439 -62.83 -28.28 -25.14
C ASP A 439 -62.37 -27.03 -24.36
N MET A 440 -62.67 -26.94 -23.06
CA MET A 440 -62.23 -25.82 -22.21
C MET A 440 -60.71 -25.80 -22.00
N ILE A 441 -60.04 -26.96 -21.91
CA ILE A 441 -58.57 -27.03 -21.87
C ILE A 441 -57.98 -26.52 -23.20
N ALA A 442 -58.52 -26.97 -24.34
CA ALA A 442 -58.08 -26.55 -25.67
C ALA A 442 -58.33 -25.06 -25.95
N ALA A 443 -59.41 -24.50 -25.39
CA ALA A 443 -59.73 -23.06 -25.46
C ALA A 443 -58.89 -22.19 -24.48
N GLY A 444 -58.18 -22.80 -23.53
CA GLY A 444 -57.44 -22.08 -22.48
C GLY A 444 -58.29 -21.63 -21.29
N GLU A 445 -59.55 -22.07 -21.20
CA GLU A 445 -60.50 -21.73 -20.14
C GLU A 445 -60.30 -22.58 -18.88
N TYR A 446 -59.05 -22.61 -18.38
CA TYR A 446 -58.61 -23.53 -17.32
C TYR A 446 -59.41 -23.46 -16.02
N GLY A 447 -60.06 -22.33 -15.72
CA GLY A 447 -60.97 -22.19 -14.59
C GLY A 447 -62.24 -23.03 -14.77
N ALA A 448 -62.92 -22.87 -15.90
CA ALA A 448 -64.14 -23.61 -16.23
C ALA A 448 -63.85 -25.13 -16.36
N ALA A 449 -62.74 -25.50 -17.02
CA ALA A 449 -62.28 -26.90 -17.07
C ALA A 449 -62.07 -27.51 -15.67
N THR A 450 -61.56 -26.73 -14.71
CA THR A 450 -61.39 -27.18 -13.31
C THR A 450 -62.75 -27.46 -12.67
N GLU A 451 -63.75 -26.59 -12.87
CA GLU A 451 -65.09 -26.77 -12.33
C GLU A 451 -65.80 -27.99 -12.95
N VAL A 452 -65.79 -28.15 -14.28
CA VAL A 452 -66.41 -29.29 -14.98
C VAL A 452 -65.81 -30.63 -14.55
N LEU A 453 -64.47 -30.73 -14.44
CA LEU A 453 -63.83 -31.95 -13.93
C LEU A 453 -64.16 -32.21 -12.45
N ASN A 454 -64.49 -31.18 -11.66
CA ASN A 454 -64.95 -31.36 -10.28
C ASN A 454 -66.41 -31.82 -10.20
N TYR A 455 -67.30 -31.40 -11.10
CA TYR A 455 -68.64 -31.99 -11.23
C TYR A 455 -68.57 -33.46 -11.67
N ALA A 456 -67.70 -33.79 -12.61
CA ALA A 456 -67.41 -35.18 -12.97
C ALA A 456 -66.94 -35.99 -11.75
N SER A 457 -65.98 -35.48 -10.97
CA SER A 457 -65.48 -36.17 -9.77
C SER A 457 -66.53 -36.42 -8.68
N GLN A 458 -67.65 -35.68 -8.65
CA GLN A 458 -68.75 -35.94 -7.71
C GLN A 458 -69.54 -37.22 -8.04
N ILE A 459 -69.58 -37.62 -9.32
CA ILE A 459 -70.33 -38.80 -9.78
C ILE A 459 -69.46 -40.03 -10.06
N ASN A 460 -68.13 -39.96 -9.89
CA ASN A 460 -67.18 -41.07 -10.07
C ASN A 460 -67.63 -42.40 -9.42
N PHE A 461 -68.30 -42.35 -8.27
CA PHE A 461 -68.81 -43.53 -7.56
C PHE A 461 -69.82 -44.37 -8.38
N HIS A 462 -70.51 -43.75 -9.35
CA HIS A 462 -71.49 -44.41 -10.22
C HIS A 462 -70.91 -44.87 -11.57
N ILE A 463 -69.61 -44.69 -11.80
CA ILE A 463 -68.96 -44.97 -13.09
C ILE A 463 -68.16 -46.27 -13.01
N GLU A 464 -68.62 -47.30 -13.72
CA GLU A 464 -67.96 -48.61 -13.79
C GLU A 464 -66.95 -48.70 -14.96
N ASP A 465 -67.08 -47.82 -15.98
CA ASP A 465 -66.20 -47.78 -17.15
C ASP A 465 -64.82 -47.18 -16.81
N GLN A 466 -63.81 -48.04 -16.77
CA GLN A 466 -62.42 -47.66 -16.48
C GLN A 466 -61.84 -46.71 -17.53
N ASN A 467 -62.25 -46.80 -18.80
CA ASN A 467 -61.70 -45.96 -19.87
C ASN A 467 -62.08 -44.48 -19.65
N LEU A 468 -63.30 -44.22 -19.20
CA LEU A 468 -63.76 -42.86 -18.88
C LEU A 468 -63.07 -42.32 -17.61
N LEU A 469 -62.81 -43.18 -16.61
CA LEU A 469 -62.03 -42.79 -15.43
C LEU A 469 -60.56 -42.48 -15.79
N GLU A 470 -59.95 -43.26 -16.67
CA GLU A 470 -58.62 -42.96 -17.24
C GLU A 470 -58.61 -41.67 -18.06
N GLN A 471 -59.66 -41.41 -18.86
CA GLN A 471 -59.83 -40.17 -19.61
C GLN A 471 -59.97 -38.95 -18.68
N GLN A 472 -60.69 -39.06 -17.55
CA GLN A 472 -60.74 -38.01 -16.53
C GLN A 472 -59.32 -37.71 -15.97
N ASN A 473 -58.51 -38.75 -15.73
CA ASN A 473 -57.14 -38.61 -15.23
C ASN A 473 -56.16 -38.09 -16.30
N LEU A 474 -56.40 -38.32 -17.59
CA LEU A 474 -55.68 -37.68 -18.69
C LEU A 474 -56.01 -36.18 -18.74
N LEU A 475 -57.29 -35.81 -18.78
CA LEU A 475 -57.72 -34.41 -18.83
C LEU A 475 -57.26 -33.60 -17.61
N ARG A 476 -57.24 -34.20 -16.41
CA ARG A 476 -56.66 -33.56 -15.21
C ARG A 476 -55.15 -33.31 -15.33
N ARG A 477 -54.39 -34.19 -16.00
CA ARG A 477 -52.95 -33.99 -16.29
C ARG A 477 -52.73 -32.90 -17.33
N GLU A 478 -53.50 -32.91 -18.42
CA GLU A 478 -53.45 -31.90 -19.47
C GLU A 478 -53.76 -30.51 -18.92
N LEU A 479 -54.88 -30.38 -18.18
CA LEU A 479 -55.26 -29.15 -17.48
C LEU A 479 -54.15 -28.63 -16.55
N PHE A 480 -53.56 -29.50 -15.73
CA PHE A 480 -52.49 -29.11 -14.82
C PHE A 480 -51.25 -28.59 -15.58
N SER A 481 -50.84 -29.29 -16.63
CA SER A 481 -49.68 -28.87 -17.44
C SER A 481 -49.93 -27.54 -18.17
N ALA A 482 -51.15 -27.31 -18.68
CA ALA A 482 -51.53 -26.08 -19.38
C ALA A 482 -51.67 -24.87 -18.42
N GLN A 483 -52.20 -25.10 -17.21
CA GLN A 483 -52.16 -24.12 -16.12
C GLN A 483 -50.70 -23.77 -15.75
N GLN A 484 -49.82 -24.76 -15.60
CA GLN A 484 -48.42 -24.54 -15.26
C GLN A 484 -47.69 -23.74 -16.36
N GLN A 485 -47.88 -24.11 -17.63
CA GLN A 485 -47.27 -23.39 -18.77
C GLN A 485 -47.75 -21.94 -18.89
N SER A 486 -49.06 -21.70 -18.76
CA SER A 486 -49.62 -20.34 -18.84
C SER A 486 -49.20 -19.44 -17.68
N ILE A 487 -49.09 -19.98 -16.45
CA ILE A 487 -48.59 -19.25 -15.28
C ILE A 487 -47.09 -18.95 -15.42
N VAL A 488 -46.28 -19.90 -15.90
CA VAL A 488 -44.86 -19.68 -16.19
C VAL A 488 -44.68 -18.62 -17.28
N ALA A 489 -45.47 -18.64 -18.35
CA ALA A 489 -45.46 -17.61 -19.40
C ALA A 489 -45.84 -16.22 -18.84
N ALA A 490 -46.92 -16.13 -18.05
CA ALA A 490 -47.34 -14.87 -17.41
C ALA A 490 -46.34 -14.36 -16.34
N SER A 491 -45.54 -15.25 -15.73
CA SER A 491 -44.41 -14.85 -14.88
C SER A 491 -43.23 -14.34 -15.71
N ARG A 492 -42.87 -15.06 -16.77
CA ARG A 492 -41.80 -14.71 -17.72
C ARG A 492 -42.02 -13.30 -18.29
N SER A 493 -43.22 -13.00 -18.78
CA SER A 493 -43.58 -11.67 -19.30
C SER A 493 -43.56 -10.56 -18.25
N ARG A 494 -43.93 -10.86 -16.99
CA ARG A 494 -43.87 -9.88 -15.89
C ARG A 494 -42.43 -9.55 -15.49
N GLU A 495 -41.55 -10.55 -15.42
CA GLU A 495 -40.15 -10.32 -15.07
C GLU A 495 -39.36 -9.65 -16.21
N ILE A 496 -39.60 -10.03 -17.48
CA ILE A 496 -39.09 -9.28 -18.65
C ILE A 496 -39.47 -7.81 -18.54
N LYS A 497 -40.75 -7.50 -18.26
CA LYS A 497 -41.18 -6.11 -18.10
C LYS A 497 -40.46 -5.42 -16.95
N ARG A 498 -40.35 -6.05 -15.77
CA ARG A 498 -39.66 -5.50 -14.60
C ARG A 498 -38.19 -5.15 -14.92
N LEU A 499 -37.50 -6.03 -15.62
CA LEU A 499 -36.11 -5.84 -16.03
C LEU A 499 -35.96 -4.71 -17.07
N LEU A 500 -36.90 -4.58 -18.02
CA LEU A 500 -36.93 -3.47 -18.98
C LEU A 500 -37.22 -2.12 -18.28
N ASP A 501 -38.23 -2.06 -17.40
CA ASP A 501 -38.57 -0.87 -16.61
C ASP A 501 -37.38 -0.43 -15.73
N ALA A 502 -36.62 -1.39 -15.17
CA ALA A 502 -35.39 -1.14 -14.43
C ALA A 502 -34.23 -0.69 -15.34
N ALA A 503 -34.07 -1.28 -16.52
CA ALA A 503 -33.03 -0.93 -17.48
C ALA A 503 -33.17 0.52 -17.99
N ASP A 504 -34.38 0.96 -18.36
CA ASP A 504 -34.62 2.35 -18.77
C ASP A 504 -34.40 3.33 -17.59
N SER A 505 -34.71 2.92 -16.34
CA SER A 505 -34.43 3.72 -15.14
C SER A 505 -32.93 3.90 -14.90
N LEU A 506 -32.15 2.81 -14.94
CA LEU A 506 -30.69 2.84 -14.80
C LEU A 506 -30.01 3.59 -15.97
N PHE A 507 -30.63 3.63 -17.15
CA PHE A 507 -30.15 4.39 -18.31
C PHE A 507 -30.33 5.89 -18.12
N ALA A 508 -31.41 6.33 -17.45
CA ALA A 508 -31.60 7.72 -17.03
C ALA A 508 -30.60 8.14 -15.95
N GLU A 509 -30.21 7.22 -15.04
CA GLU A 509 -29.13 7.45 -14.06
C GLU A 509 -27.72 7.41 -14.68
N GLY A 510 -27.56 6.82 -15.87
CA GLY A 510 -26.27 6.67 -16.56
C GLY A 510 -25.40 5.48 -16.08
N LYS A 511 -25.96 4.53 -15.33
CA LYS A 511 -25.30 3.29 -14.88
C LYS A 511 -25.23 2.27 -16.03
N LEU A 512 -24.43 2.54 -17.06
CA LEU A 512 -24.46 1.79 -18.32
C LEU A 512 -23.95 0.33 -18.19
N THR A 513 -22.78 0.14 -17.57
CA THR A 513 -22.08 -1.16 -17.42
C THR A 513 -21.45 -1.35 -16.03
N SER A 514 -21.76 -0.46 -15.08
CA SER A 514 -21.22 -0.49 -13.72
C SER A 514 -22.21 0.17 -12.75
N PRO A 515 -22.39 -0.34 -11.52
CA PRO A 515 -21.76 -1.54 -10.96
C PRO A 515 -22.28 -2.85 -11.61
N ALA A 516 -21.50 -3.92 -11.52
CA ALA A 516 -21.91 -5.25 -12.02
C ALA A 516 -23.17 -5.76 -11.30
N GLY A 517 -24.08 -6.39 -12.03
CA GLY A 517 -25.40 -6.82 -11.55
C GLY A 517 -26.46 -5.71 -11.48
N ASP A 518 -26.05 -4.44 -11.29
CA ASP A 518 -26.95 -3.28 -11.25
C ASP A 518 -26.58 -2.17 -12.25
N ASN A 519 -26.57 -2.55 -13.53
CA ASN A 519 -26.39 -1.65 -14.66
C ASN A 519 -27.31 -2.04 -15.83
N VAL A 520 -27.46 -1.12 -16.79
CA VAL A 520 -28.38 -1.25 -17.94
C VAL A 520 -28.07 -2.49 -18.79
N TYR A 521 -26.79 -2.71 -19.11
CA TYR A 521 -26.37 -3.84 -19.95
C TYR A 521 -26.76 -5.18 -19.31
N ASP A 522 -26.48 -5.35 -18.02
CA ASP A 522 -26.79 -6.58 -17.29
C ASP A 522 -28.31 -6.83 -17.21
N LYS A 523 -29.15 -5.79 -17.03
CA LYS A 523 -30.61 -5.98 -17.06
C LYS A 523 -31.10 -6.41 -18.45
N TYR A 524 -30.55 -5.87 -19.54
CA TYR A 524 -30.89 -6.33 -20.89
C TYR A 524 -30.36 -7.75 -21.19
N GLN A 525 -29.18 -8.11 -20.70
CA GLN A 525 -28.68 -9.49 -20.80
C GLN A 525 -29.56 -10.48 -19.99
N GLN A 526 -30.08 -10.06 -18.83
CA GLN A 526 -31.06 -10.84 -18.07
C GLN A 526 -32.40 -10.98 -18.83
N VAL A 527 -32.85 -9.96 -19.57
CA VAL A 527 -33.99 -10.10 -20.48
C VAL A 527 -33.68 -11.09 -21.60
N LEU A 528 -32.49 -11.04 -22.21
CA LEU A 528 -32.12 -11.95 -23.31
C LEU A 528 -31.86 -13.40 -22.87
N SER A 529 -31.42 -13.64 -21.63
CA SER A 529 -31.34 -15.01 -21.09
C SER A 529 -32.74 -15.60 -20.81
N ILE A 530 -33.72 -14.75 -20.51
CA ILE A 530 -35.12 -15.14 -20.35
C ILE A 530 -35.84 -15.25 -21.70
N ASP A 531 -35.54 -14.38 -22.67
CA ASP A 531 -36.18 -14.24 -23.98
C ASP A 531 -35.16 -13.79 -25.06
N PRO A 532 -34.46 -14.74 -25.71
CA PRO A 532 -33.35 -14.43 -26.61
C PRO A 532 -33.70 -13.52 -27.80
N ASP A 533 -34.97 -13.53 -28.23
CA ASP A 533 -35.47 -12.76 -29.37
C ASP A 533 -36.11 -11.42 -29.01
N ASN A 534 -35.96 -10.97 -27.75
CA ASN A 534 -36.54 -9.72 -27.28
C ASN A 534 -35.95 -8.48 -27.99
N GLU A 535 -36.68 -7.95 -28.97
CA GLU A 535 -36.25 -6.78 -29.77
C GLU A 535 -35.94 -5.56 -28.90
N THR A 536 -36.71 -5.32 -27.84
CA THR A 536 -36.52 -4.19 -26.92
C THR A 536 -35.17 -4.27 -26.19
N ALA A 537 -34.78 -5.46 -25.73
CA ALA A 537 -33.47 -5.65 -25.09
C ALA A 537 -32.31 -5.61 -26.09
N ARG A 538 -32.47 -6.18 -27.30
CA ARG A 538 -31.49 -6.06 -28.40
C ARG A 538 -31.24 -4.59 -28.77
N ALA A 539 -32.31 -3.81 -28.98
CA ALA A 539 -32.22 -2.38 -29.22
C ALA A 539 -31.69 -1.61 -27.99
N GLY A 540 -32.00 -2.07 -26.78
CA GLY A 540 -31.46 -1.56 -25.52
C GLY A 540 -29.93 -1.61 -25.46
N ILE A 541 -29.34 -2.77 -25.77
CA ILE A 541 -27.88 -2.97 -25.84
C ILE A 541 -27.25 -2.06 -26.91
N GLN A 542 -27.90 -1.92 -28.08
CA GLN A 542 -27.45 -0.99 -29.11
C GLN A 542 -27.46 0.47 -28.61
N ARG A 543 -28.50 0.92 -27.87
CA ARG A 543 -28.55 2.25 -27.24
C ARG A 543 -27.40 2.47 -26.26
N VAL A 544 -26.99 1.44 -25.50
CA VAL A 544 -25.85 1.52 -24.57
C VAL A 544 -24.52 1.71 -25.33
N ALA A 545 -24.26 0.92 -26.39
CA ALA A 545 -23.07 1.11 -27.22
C ALA A 545 -23.04 2.49 -27.91
N GLY A 546 -24.17 2.96 -28.45
CA GLY A 546 -24.30 4.29 -29.04
C GLY A 546 -24.03 5.43 -28.04
N ARG A 547 -24.41 5.25 -26.76
CA ARG A 547 -24.11 6.22 -25.68
C ARG A 547 -22.60 6.34 -25.43
N PHE A 548 -21.88 5.21 -25.42
CA PHE A 548 -20.42 5.21 -25.32
C PHE A 548 -19.73 5.81 -26.56
N LEU A 549 -20.24 5.57 -27.78
CA LEU A 549 -19.73 6.21 -28.99
C LEU A 549 -19.93 7.74 -28.97
N SER A 550 -21.05 8.24 -28.43
CA SER A 550 -21.23 9.68 -28.19
C SER A 550 -20.19 10.22 -27.21
N GLN A 551 -19.98 9.53 -26.09
CA GLN A 551 -18.96 9.93 -25.09
C GLN A 551 -17.55 9.91 -25.69
N ALA A 552 -17.22 8.96 -26.56
CA ALA A 552 -15.95 8.94 -27.28
C ALA A 552 -15.79 10.20 -28.17
N ARG A 553 -16.78 10.50 -29.02
CA ARG A 553 -16.79 11.72 -29.85
C ARG A 553 -16.66 13.00 -29.01
N ASP A 554 -17.26 13.05 -27.81
CA ASP A 554 -17.19 14.21 -26.92
C ASP A 554 -15.85 14.33 -26.17
N GLN A 555 -15.19 13.22 -25.82
CA GLN A 555 -13.80 13.24 -25.32
C GLN A 555 -12.79 13.63 -26.40
N THR A 556 -12.99 13.19 -27.65
CA THR A 556 -12.17 13.63 -28.81
C THR A 556 -12.21 15.14 -28.99
N LYS A 557 -13.40 15.77 -28.89
CA LYS A 557 -13.53 17.25 -28.93
C LYS A 557 -12.80 17.96 -27.79
N GLN A 558 -12.56 17.28 -26.67
CA GLN A 558 -11.83 17.78 -25.50
C GLN A 558 -10.32 17.50 -25.58
N GLY A 559 -9.84 16.76 -26.59
CA GLY A 559 -8.45 16.29 -26.70
C GLY A 559 -8.11 15.07 -25.85
N GLU A 560 -9.11 14.47 -25.20
CA GLU A 560 -8.96 13.34 -24.25
C GLU A 560 -8.94 11.98 -24.99
N PHE A 561 -8.02 11.82 -25.95
CA PHE A 561 -7.98 10.67 -26.87
C PHE A 561 -7.88 9.31 -26.16
N GLY A 562 -7.18 9.23 -25.02
CA GLY A 562 -7.12 8.01 -24.21
C GLY A 562 -8.50 7.59 -23.67
N ARG A 563 -9.30 8.55 -23.22
CA ARG A 563 -10.68 8.29 -22.77
C ARG A 563 -11.62 8.01 -23.94
N ALA A 564 -11.40 8.66 -25.10
CA ALA A 564 -12.13 8.35 -26.31
C ALA A 564 -11.91 6.89 -26.75
N ARG A 565 -10.66 6.40 -26.72
CA ARG A 565 -10.34 4.98 -26.97
C ARG A 565 -10.98 4.04 -25.94
N ALA A 566 -10.96 4.38 -24.64
CA ALA A 566 -11.60 3.58 -23.60
C ALA A 566 -13.12 3.42 -23.84
N TYR A 567 -13.83 4.52 -24.13
CA TYR A 567 -15.25 4.47 -24.47
C TYR A 567 -15.54 3.74 -25.79
N MET A 568 -14.68 3.86 -26.81
CA MET A 568 -14.79 3.04 -28.02
C MET A 568 -14.61 1.54 -27.72
N SER A 569 -13.66 1.17 -26.85
CA SER A 569 -13.44 -0.23 -26.46
C SER A 569 -14.67 -0.81 -25.76
N ALA A 570 -15.26 -0.07 -24.81
CA ALA A 570 -16.52 -0.45 -24.18
C ALA A 570 -17.66 -0.62 -25.20
N ALA A 571 -17.81 0.30 -26.16
CA ALA A 571 -18.80 0.18 -27.22
C ALA A 571 -18.57 -1.07 -28.11
N VAL A 572 -17.32 -1.39 -28.46
CA VAL A 572 -16.95 -2.59 -29.23
C VAL A 572 -17.32 -3.86 -28.45
N GLN A 573 -17.00 -3.94 -27.16
CA GLN A 573 -17.31 -5.11 -26.32
C GLN A 573 -18.83 -5.35 -26.17
N ILE A 574 -19.62 -4.27 -26.13
CA ILE A 574 -21.07 -4.33 -25.93
C ILE A 574 -21.83 -4.64 -27.22
N PHE A 575 -21.46 -4.01 -28.34
CA PHE A 575 -22.11 -4.23 -29.63
C PHE A 575 -21.14 -3.92 -30.80
N PRO A 576 -20.31 -4.89 -31.24
CA PRO A 576 -19.28 -4.68 -32.25
C PRO A 576 -19.81 -4.17 -33.61
N GLN A 577 -21.08 -4.44 -33.91
CA GLN A 577 -21.74 -4.11 -35.18
C GLN A 577 -22.55 -2.81 -35.12
N HIS A 578 -22.24 -1.90 -34.17
CA HIS A 578 -22.96 -0.63 -34.07
C HIS A 578 -22.76 0.25 -35.32
N PRO A 579 -23.83 0.77 -35.96
CA PRO A 579 -23.72 1.55 -37.21
C PRO A 579 -22.69 2.70 -37.14
N ASP A 580 -22.77 3.53 -36.09
CA ASP A 580 -21.87 4.68 -35.90
C ASP A 580 -20.39 4.31 -35.58
N MET A 581 -20.04 3.03 -35.48
CA MET A 581 -18.72 2.61 -34.97
C MET A 581 -17.59 2.92 -35.95
N ALA A 582 -17.80 2.71 -37.26
CA ALA A 582 -16.82 3.02 -38.29
C ALA A 582 -16.55 4.53 -38.35
N ASP A 583 -17.61 5.34 -38.50
CA ASP A 583 -17.57 6.80 -38.48
C ASP A 583 -16.89 7.35 -37.22
N THR A 584 -17.20 6.79 -36.06
CA THR A 584 -16.59 7.23 -34.79
C THR A 584 -15.11 6.89 -34.76
N ARG A 585 -14.71 5.67 -35.13
CA ARG A 585 -13.29 5.26 -35.22
C ARG A 585 -12.50 6.17 -36.17
N GLN A 586 -13.07 6.50 -37.34
CA GLN A 586 -12.45 7.39 -38.30
C GLN A 586 -12.34 8.83 -37.76
N TYR A 587 -13.37 9.34 -37.09
CA TYR A 587 -13.37 10.67 -36.48
C TYR A 587 -12.31 10.80 -35.36
N VAL A 588 -12.24 9.83 -34.44
CA VAL A 588 -11.24 9.85 -33.36
C VAL A 588 -9.83 9.80 -33.92
N ALA A 589 -9.55 8.90 -34.87
CA ALA A 589 -8.23 8.80 -35.50
C ALA A 589 -7.82 10.10 -36.22
N ALA A 590 -8.72 10.71 -36.99
CA ALA A 590 -8.43 11.92 -37.75
C ALA A 590 -8.17 13.14 -36.85
N GLU A 591 -8.86 13.28 -35.72
CA GLU A 591 -8.56 14.36 -34.76
C GLU A 591 -7.31 14.08 -33.90
N GLU A 592 -7.02 12.80 -33.60
CA GLU A 592 -5.77 12.42 -32.92
C GLU A 592 -4.56 12.73 -33.79
N GLU A 593 -4.59 12.35 -35.08
CA GLU A 593 -3.58 12.68 -36.08
C GLU A 593 -3.38 14.20 -36.23
N ARG A 594 -4.48 14.97 -36.35
CA ARG A 594 -4.43 16.45 -36.36
C ARG A 594 -3.83 17.04 -35.09
N SER A 595 -4.02 16.40 -33.93
CA SER A 595 -3.40 16.85 -32.68
C SER A 595 -1.90 16.55 -32.64
N ALA A 596 -1.49 15.37 -33.10
CA ALA A 596 -0.09 14.96 -33.18
C ALA A 596 0.68 15.84 -34.17
N GLU A 597 0.12 16.17 -35.34
CA GLU A 597 0.74 17.11 -36.28
C GLU A 597 0.97 18.50 -35.66
N ARG A 598 0.02 19.04 -34.89
CA ARG A 598 0.17 20.34 -34.22
C ARG A 598 1.32 20.30 -33.21
N LEU A 599 1.31 19.32 -32.31
CA LEU A 599 2.35 19.13 -31.30
C LEU A 599 3.73 18.88 -31.90
N LEU A 600 3.81 18.16 -33.04
CA LEU A 600 5.06 17.97 -33.78
C LEU A 600 5.60 19.30 -34.29
N ARG A 601 4.77 20.10 -34.97
CA ARG A 601 5.15 21.41 -35.53
C ARG A 601 5.54 22.42 -34.46
N GLU A 602 4.89 22.38 -33.29
CA GLU A 602 5.25 23.20 -32.13
C GLU A 602 6.63 22.80 -31.59
N ARG A 603 6.87 21.50 -31.36
CA ARG A 603 8.16 20.97 -30.91
C ARG A 603 9.30 21.16 -31.93
N GLU A 604 8.99 21.16 -33.22
CA GLU A 604 9.92 21.54 -34.29
C GLU A 604 10.28 23.03 -34.23
N GLN A 605 9.31 23.91 -33.96
CA GLN A 605 9.56 25.35 -33.79
C GLN A 605 10.39 25.66 -32.53
N GLU A 606 10.06 25.04 -31.39
CA GLU A 606 10.85 25.15 -30.16
C GLU A 606 12.29 24.67 -30.35
N SER A 607 12.46 23.46 -30.88
CA SER A 607 13.80 22.90 -31.12
C SER A 607 14.58 23.68 -32.19
N ALA A 608 13.92 24.28 -33.18
CA ALA A 608 14.54 25.22 -34.11
C ALA A 608 14.95 26.55 -33.45
N ALA A 609 14.19 27.06 -32.48
CA ALA A 609 14.56 28.24 -31.70
C ALA A 609 15.79 27.98 -30.82
N VAL A 610 15.77 26.90 -30.03
CA VAL A 610 16.88 26.49 -29.16
C VAL A 610 18.17 26.23 -29.97
N ARG A 611 18.06 25.64 -31.18
CA ARG A 611 19.21 25.47 -32.09
C ARG A 611 19.83 26.81 -32.51
N ARG A 612 19.02 27.83 -32.84
CA ARG A 612 19.52 29.17 -33.22
C ARG A 612 20.21 29.86 -32.04
N GLU A 613 19.65 29.75 -30.84
CA GLU A 613 20.25 30.31 -29.62
C GLU A 613 21.61 29.66 -29.30
N LEU A 614 21.68 28.32 -29.35
CA LEU A 614 22.94 27.58 -29.19
C LEU A 614 23.98 27.94 -30.27
N GLU A 615 23.55 28.19 -31.51
CA GLU A 615 24.44 28.58 -32.59
C GLU A 615 24.96 30.02 -32.42
N GLN A 616 24.09 30.98 -32.06
CA GLN A 616 24.50 32.34 -31.69
C GLN A 616 25.50 32.31 -30.52
N ARG A 617 25.20 31.56 -29.46
CA ARG A 617 26.09 31.45 -28.28
C ARG A 617 27.44 30.82 -28.61
N ARG A 618 27.48 29.85 -29.54
CA ARG A 618 28.74 29.30 -30.07
C ARG A 618 29.53 30.34 -30.87
N GLN A 619 28.88 31.17 -31.68
CA GLN A 619 29.54 32.24 -32.43
C GLN A 619 30.13 33.32 -31.48
N GLU A 620 29.37 33.74 -30.46
CA GLU A 620 29.88 34.65 -29.41
C GLU A 620 31.13 34.09 -28.72
N LEU A 621 31.09 32.82 -28.30
CA LEU A 621 32.22 32.18 -27.63
C LEU A 621 33.45 32.03 -28.55
N ALA A 622 33.24 31.74 -29.84
CA ALA A 622 34.32 31.68 -30.82
C ALA A 622 34.98 33.05 -31.06
N ILE A 623 34.19 34.13 -31.12
CA ILE A 623 34.69 35.51 -31.24
C ILE A 623 35.47 35.90 -29.97
N ARG A 624 34.93 35.57 -28.78
CA ARG A 624 35.57 35.81 -27.47
C ARG A 624 36.91 35.09 -27.34
N ALA A 625 36.97 33.80 -27.69
CA ALA A 625 38.20 33.00 -27.69
C ALA A 625 39.26 33.57 -28.65
N ARG A 626 38.87 33.95 -29.87
CA ARG A 626 39.79 34.57 -30.85
C ARG A 626 40.33 35.92 -30.36
N LYS A 627 39.52 36.73 -29.68
CA LYS A 627 39.96 37.99 -29.06
C LYS A 627 40.98 37.73 -27.93
N ILE A 628 40.71 36.76 -27.05
CA ILE A 628 41.63 36.32 -25.98
C ILE A 628 42.98 35.88 -26.58
N GLN A 629 42.97 34.98 -27.55
CA GLN A 629 44.21 34.49 -28.19
C GLN A 629 45.03 35.62 -28.83
N THR A 630 44.37 36.60 -29.43
CA THR A 630 45.03 37.78 -30.04
C THR A 630 45.69 38.67 -28.99
N LEU A 631 45.03 38.87 -27.84
CA LEU A 631 45.57 39.65 -26.73
C LEU A 631 46.72 38.94 -26.01
N LEU A 632 46.62 37.63 -25.77
CA LEU A 632 47.70 36.82 -25.19
C LEU A 632 48.98 36.87 -26.03
N ALA A 633 48.86 36.70 -27.36
CA ALA A 633 50.00 36.79 -28.27
C ALA A 633 50.64 38.19 -28.28
N ALA A 634 49.83 39.25 -28.24
CA ALA A 634 50.32 40.62 -28.16
C ALA A 634 50.96 40.95 -26.79
N ALA A 635 50.48 40.35 -25.69
CA ALA A 635 51.08 40.51 -24.36
C ALA A 635 52.45 39.81 -24.26
N ALA A 636 52.60 38.61 -24.82
CA ALA A 636 53.88 37.91 -24.90
C ALA A 636 54.93 38.72 -25.69
N ALA A 637 54.55 39.29 -26.85
CA ALA A 637 55.42 40.15 -27.64
C ALA A 637 55.83 41.46 -26.91
N ASP A 638 55.00 41.94 -25.99
CA ASP A 638 55.37 43.06 -25.10
C ASP A 638 56.34 42.65 -23.99
N ILE A 639 56.24 41.44 -23.42
CA ILE A 639 57.25 40.90 -22.49
C ILE A 639 58.61 40.79 -23.18
N GLU A 640 58.67 40.23 -24.39
CA GLU A 640 59.91 40.11 -25.17
C GLU A 640 60.53 41.49 -25.46
N ALA A 641 59.69 42.47 -25.82
CA ALA A 641 60.09 43.85 -26.06
C ALA A 641 60.26 44.71 -24.79
N GLN A 642 60.25 44.11 -23.60
CA GLN A 642 60.39 44.75 -22.28
C GLN A 642 59.34 45.83 -21.96
N ARG A 643 58.21 45.88 -22.69
CA ARG A 643 57.05 46.75 -22.40
C ARG A 643 56.18 46.10 -21.31
N LEU A 644 56.75 45.94 -20.12
CA LEU A 644 56.16 45.20 -19.01
C LEU A 644 54.89 45.87 -18.46
N ASN A 645 55.06 47.05 -17.87
CA ASN A 645 54.00 47.90 -17.29
C ASN A 645 54.05 49.34 -17.83
N ALA A 646 54.86 49.60 -18.87
CA ALA A 646 55.01 50.89 -19.55
C ALA A 646 55.40 50.66 -21.03
N PRO A 647 55.06 51.58 -21.95
CA PRO A 647 54.24 52.78 -21.75
C PRO A 647 52.76 52.44 -21.51
N ALA A 648 52.02 53.36 -20.90
CA ALA A 648 50.57 53.23 -20.72
C ALA A 648 49.85 53.19 -22.08
N GLY A 649 48.80 52.37 -22.19
CA GLY A 649 48.08 52.08 -23.43
C GLY A 649 48.76 51.06 -24.35
N ASN A 650 50.01 50.65 -24.06
CA ASN A 650 50.72 49.65 -24.86
C ASN A 650 51.79 48.86 -24.08
N ASN A 651 51.35 48.07 -23.11
CA ASN A 651 52.19 47.14 -22.34
C ASN A 651 51.52 45.78 -22.10
N ALA A 652 52.29 44.82 -21.58
CA ALA A 652 51.84 43.46 -21.33
C ALA A 652 50.80 43.36 -20.18
N VAL A 653 50.99 44.12 -19.09
CA VAL A 653 50.06 44.17 -17.95
C VAL A 653 48.64 44.53 -18.38
N GLU A 654 48.48 45.58 -19.21
CA GLU A 654 47.17 45.99 -19.73
C GLU A 654 46.55 44.93 -20.65
N LYS A 655 47.34 44.26 -21.48
CA LYS A 655 46.84 43.23 -22.41
C LYS A 655 46.40 41.96 -21.67
N TYR A 656 47.09 41.56 -20.60
CA TYR A 656 46.61 40.47 -19.74
C TYR A 656 45.40 40.86 -18.90
N ASN A 657 45.30 42.10 -18.41
CA ASN A 657 44.07 42.59 -17.77
C ASN A 657 42.88 42.55 -18.75
N ALA A 658 43.07 42.97 -20.01
CA ALA A 658 42.05 42.87 -21.06
C ALA A 658 41.70 41.41 -21.44
N VAL A 659 42.56 40.43 -21.12
CA VAL A 659 42.20 39.00 -21.18
C VAL A 659 41.37 38.61 -19.97
N LEU A 660 41.73 39.03 -18.75
CA LEU A 660 40.95 38.73 -17.53
C LEU A 660 39.56 39.38 -17.52
N GLU A 661 39.38 40.55 -18.15
CA GLU A 661 38.04 41.12 -18.42
C GLU A 661 37.20 40.22 -19.35
N LEU A 662 37.85 39.49 -20.27
CA LEU A 662 37.21 38.56 -21.19
C LEU A 662 37.09 37.14 -20.62
N ASP A 663 37.91 36.76 -19.65
CA ASP A 663 37.94 35.44 -18.99
C ASP A 663 38.69 35.54 -17.66
N PRO A 664 37.99 35.79 -16.53
CA PRO A 664 38.64 35.99 -15.22
C PRO A 664 39.40 34.77 -14.69
N ALA A 665 39.20 33.59 -15.29
CA ALA A 665 39.89 32.35 -14.93
C ALA A 665 41.04 32.01 -15.89
N ASN A 666 41.42 32.92 -16.79
CA ASN A 666 42.38 32.63 -17.85
C ASN A 666 43.79 32.36 -17.31
N VAL A 667 44.17 31.08 -17.27
CA VAL A 667 45.43 30.59 -16.70
C VAL A 667 46.65 31.20 -17.41
N ASP A 668 46.59 31.40 -18.72
CA ASP A 668 47.70 32.00 -19.48
C ASP A 668 47.94 33.47 -19.11
N ALA A 669 46.87 34.23 -18.84
CA ALA A 669 46.98 35.60 -18.37
C ALA A 669 47.50 35.69 -16.93
N LEU A 670 47.03 34.81 -16.03
CA LEU A 670 47.53 34.72 -14.66
C LEU A 670 49.02 34.34 -14.61
N ASN A 671 49.45 33.39 -15.46
CA ASN A 671 50.85 33.04 -15.63
C ASN A 671 51.67 34.20 -16.24
N GLY A 672 51.08 34.98 -17.14
CA GLY A 672 51.70 36.19 -17.72
C GLY A 672 52.09 37.23 -16.66
N PHE A 673 51.27 37.43 -15.63
CA PHE A 673 51.63 38.30 -14.49
C PHE A 673 52.80 37.76 -13.67
N GLU A 674 52.87 36.45 -13.48
CA GLU A 674 54.02 35.78 -12.86
C GLU A 674 55.31 35.91 -13.70
N ASP A 675 55.25 35.86 -15.03
CA ASP A 675 56.41 36.11 -15.89
C ASP A 675 56.87 37.58 -15.89
N ILE A 676 55.94 38.53 -15.86
CA ILE A 676 56.27 39.95 -15.70
C ILE A 676 56.89 40.21 -14.33
N ALA A 677 56.36 39.61 -13.26
CA ALA A 677 56.92 39.69 -11.92
C ALA A 677 58.34 39.08 -11.86
N ARG A 678 58.55 37.89 -12.45
CA ARG A 678 59.89 37.29 -12.62
C ARG A 678 60.86 38.22 -13.34
N ARG A 679 60.41 38.91 -14.40
CA ARG A 679 61.26 39.85 -15.16
C ARG A 679 61.66 41.08 -14.34
N HIS A 680 60.75 41.65 -13.56
CA HIS A 680 61.09 42.73 -12.63
C HIS A 680 62.00 42.26 -11.48
N ILE A 681 61.87 41.02 -10.98
CA ILE A 681 62.79 40.46 -9.97
C ILE A 681 64.21 40.29 -10.53
N ALA A 682 64.34 39.85 -11.79
CA ALA A 682 65.63 39.79 -12.48
C ALA A 682 66.27 41.18 -12.62
N LEU A 683 65.51 42.16 -13.16
CA LEU A 683 65.97 43.54 -13.27
C LEU A 683 66.40 44.11 -11.91
N ALA A 684 65.63 43.86 -10.84
CA ALA A 684 66.00 44.32 -9.50
C ALA A 684 67.35 43.77 -9.01
N ARG A 685 67.68 42.51 -9.33
CA ARG A 685 68.98 41.92 -8.98
C ARG A 685 70.13 42.55 -9.77
N ASP A 686 69.93 42.82 -11.06
CA ASP A 686 70.93 43.52 -11.89
C ASP A 686 71.17 44.96 -11.38
N GLU A 687 70.11 45.66 -10.98
CA GLU A 687 70.17 47.01 -10.39
C GLU A 687 70.87 47.02 -9.01
N ILE A 688 70.68 45.97 -8.17
CA ILE A 688 71.46 45.78 -6.93
C ILE A 688 72.95 45.59 -7.25
N GLY A 689 73.27 44.73 -8.23
CA GLY A 689 74.64 44.48 -8.67
C GLY A 689 75.34 45.74 -9.22
N ALA A 690 74.59 46.63 -9.83
CA ALA A 690 75.06 47.93 -10.32
C ALA A 690 75.03 49.06 -9.28
N GLY A 691 74.63 48.79 -8.03
CA GLY A 691 74.58 49.77 -6.94
C GLY A 691 73.42 50.80 -7.03
N ARG A 692 72.49 50.62 -7.98
CA ARG A 692 71.32 51.49 -8.21
C ARG A 692 70.13 51.01 -7.37
N LEU A 693 70.32 51.08 -6.05
CA LEU A 693 69.44 50.44 -5.05
C LEU A 693 67.97 50.92 -5.11
N ASP A 694 67.72 52.14 -5.59
CA ASP A 694 66.37 52.72 -5.66
C ASP A 694 65.64 52.30 -6.95
N ASP A 695 66.37 51.98 -8.03
CA ASP A 695 65.84 51.34 -9.23
C ASP A 695 65.54 49.85 -9.00
N ALA A 696 66.34 49.19 -8.18
CA ALA A 696 66.03 47.86 -7.67
C ALA A 696 64.74 47.86 -6.83
N GLU A 697 64.55 48.85 -5.95
CA GLU A 697 63.33 49.00 -5.15
C GLU A 697 62.08 49.24 -6.02
N ARG A 698 62.17 50.12 -7.03
CA ARG A 698 61.08 50.33 -8.01
C ARG A 698 60.68 49.04 -8.73
N ASN A 699 61.65 48.23 -9.14
CA ASN A 699 61.41 46.94 -9.77
C ASN A 699 60.81 45.92 -8.79
N LEU A 700 61.31 45.82 -7.56
CA LEU A 700 60.73 44.95 -6.53
C LEU A 700 59.30 45.32 -6.16
N ILE A 701 58.96 46.61 -6.08
CA ILE A 701 57.59 47.07 -5.88
C ILE A 701 56.70 46.64 -7.04
N SER A 702 57.16 46.81 -8.29
CA SER A 702 56.45 46.38 -9.49
C SER A 702 56.20 44.87 -9.49
N ALA A 703 57.22 44.06 -9.17
CA ALA A 703 57.08 42.62 -9.03
C ALA A 703 56.06 42.22 -7.95
N LYS A 704 56.10 42.85 -6.78
CA LYS A 704 55.20 42.55 -5.66
C LYS A 704 53.73 42.85 -5.96
N ILE A 705 53.47 43.88 -6.75
CA ILE A 705 52.11 44.26 -7.15
C ILE A 705 51.53 43.22 -8.13
N LEU A 706 52.36 42.66 -9.01
CA LEU A 706 51.93 41.74 -10.07
C LEU A 706 51.94 40.27 -9.62
N SER A 707 52.85 39.87 -8.71
CA SER A 707 52.70 38.66 -7.89
C SER A 707 53.17 38.92 -6.45
N PRO A 708 52.24 39.10 -5.49
CA PRO A 708 52.56 39.20 -4.08
C PRO A 708 53.12 37.89 -3.49
N SER A 709 52.86 36.76 -4.13
CA SER A 709 53.19 35.40 -3.69
C SER A 709 54.50 34.86 -4.25
N ASN A 710 55.16 35.55 -5.18
CA ASN A 710 56.36 35.03 -5.83
C ASN A 710 57.51 34.81 -4.81
N PRO A 711 58.01 33.57 -4.64
CA PRO A 711 58.95 33.25 -3.57
C PRO A 711 60.34 33.91 -3.75
N GLN A 712 60.68 34.37 -4.95
CA GLN A 712 61.96 35.04 -5.22
C GLN A 712 61.96 36.50 -4.72
N TYR A 713 60.79 37.12 -4.52
CA TYR A 713 60.68 38.49 -4.03
C TYR A 713 61.37 38.66 -2.67
N ALA A 714 61.12 37.77 -1.71
CA ALA A 714 61.71 37.83 -0.38
C ALA A 714 63.25 37.65 -0.40
N ALA A 715 63.77 36.84 -1.33
CA ALA A 715 65.22 36.66 -1.49
C ALA A 715 65.88 37.95 -2.01
N VAL A 716 65.37 38.54 -3.10
CA VAL A 716 65.95 39.76 -3.68
C VAL A 716 65.68 41.00 -2.81
N GLN A 717 64.59 41.02 -2.04
CA GLN A 717 64.38 42.04 -1.00
C GLN A 717 65.46 41.97 0.09
N ASN A 718 65.84 40.77 0.54
CA ASN A 718 66.95 40.60 1.49
C ASN A 718 68.31 40.94 0.87
N GLU A 719 68.53 40.65 -0.41
CA GLU A 719 69.72 41.10 -1.17
C GLU A 719 69.82 42.64 -1.18
N LEU A 720 68.70 43.34 -1.42
CA LEU A 720 68.61 44.80 -1.40
C LEU A 720 68.85 45.41 0.00
N ILE A 721 68.25 44.83 1.04
CA ILE A 721 68.46 45.25 2.43
C ILE A 721 69.95 45.12 2.80
N ALA A 722 70.55 43.96 2.53
CA ALA A 722 71.96 43.73 2.78
C ALA A 722 72.88 44.67 1.96
N ALA A 723 72.48 45.06 0.74
CA ALA A 723 73.21 46.05 -0.06
C ALA A 723 73.10 47.47 0.53
N ARG A 724 71.90 47.89 0.99
CA ARG A 724 71.72 49.18 1.69
C ARG A 724 72.50 49.22 3.00
N ASP A 725 72.54 48.14 3.77
CA ASP A 725 73.26 48.10 5.05
C ASP A 725 74.79 48.03 4.89
N ARG A 726 75.32 47.34 3.86
CA ARG A 726 76.74 47.47 3.47
C ARG A 726 77.10 48.92 3.14
N ARG A 727 76.30 49.59 2.31
CA ARG A 727 76.52 51.00 1.94
C ARG A 727 76.50 51.95 3.14
N LYS A 728 75.63 51.72 4.14
CA LYS A 728 75.66 52.47 5.41
C LYS A 728 76.93 52.20 6.23
N GLN A 729 77.38 50.95 6.31
CA GLN A 729 78.60 50.57 7.04
C GLN A 729 79.85 51.18 6.41
N GLU A 730 79.93 51.18 5.06
CA GLU A 730 80.99 51.84 4.30
C GLU A 730 81.03 53.35 4.57
N GLN A 731 79.88 54.02 4.53
CA GLN A 731 79.75 55.45 4.83
C GLN A 731 80.17 55.78 6.26
N ALA A 732 79.68 55.03 7.26
CA ALA A 732 80.02 55.23 8.66
C ALA A 732 81.51 54.96 8.96
N ALA A 733 82.12 53.97 8.27
CA ALA A 733 83.55 53.71 8.39
C ALA A 733 84.42 54.82 7.78
N GLU A 734 83.98 55.43 6.67
CA GLU A 734 84.68 56.58 6.08
C GLU A 734 84.51 57.85 6.94
N GLU A 735 83.35 58.07 7.52
CA GLU A 735 83.09 59.19 8.43
C GLU A 735 83.95 59.09 9.71
N ALA A 736 83.95 57.93 10.38
CA ALA A 736 84.79 57.68 11.55
C ALA A 736 86.31 57.79 11.24
N ARG A 737 86.73 57.43 10.02
CA ARG A 737 88.12 57.65 9.55
C ARG A 737 88.46 59.14 9.43
N ARG A 738 87.56 59.95 8.84
CA ARG A 738 87.73 61.40 8.72
C ARG A 738 87.79 62.08 10.09
N GLU A 739 86.91 61.71 11.02
CA GLU A 739 86.93 62.20 12.41
C GLU A 739 88.27 61.86 13.10
N ARG A 740 88.73 60.60 13.00
CA ARG A 740 89.99 60.17 13.59
C ARG A 740 91.19 60.93 13.04
N VAL A 741 91.22 61.18 11.72
CA VAL A 741 92.26 62.01 11.07
C VAL A 741 92.22 63.45 11.57
N ALA A 742 91.03 64.07 11.66
CA ALA A 742 90.88 65.44 12.16
C ALA A 742 91.34 65.58 13.62
N ALA A 743 90.95 64.65 14.49
CA ALA A 743 91.36 64.63 15.90
C ALA A 743 92.88 64.50 16.08
N LEU A 744 93.52 63.63 15.30
CA LEU A 744 94.98 63.46 15.33
C LEU A 744 95.74 64.66 14.75
N LEU A 745 95.21 65.33 13.73
CA LEU A 745 95.78 66.57 13.18
C LEU A 745 95.75 67.71 14.22
N ALA A 746 94.60 67.90 14.87
CA ALA A 746 94.44 68.92 15.92
C ALA A 746 95.32 68.63 17.14
N GLY A 747 95.39 67.35 17.56
CA GLY A 747 96.29 66.90 18.63
C GLY A 747 97.77 67.16 18.31
N ALA A 748 98.21 66.82 17.10
CA ALA A 748 99.58 67.05 16.66
C ALA A 748 99.96 68.54 16.70
N ALA A 749 99.11 69.42 16.15
CA ALA A 749 99.34 70.86 16.17
C ALA A 749 99.44 71.40 17.61
N ALA A 750 98.51 71.02 18.50
CA ALA A 750 98.52 71.44 19.90
C ALA A 750 99.71 70.89 20.70
N LEU A 751 100.25 69.71 20.34
CA LEU A 751 101.48 69.17 20.92
C LEU A 751 102.74 69.91 20.42
N MET A 752 102.74 70.39 19.18
CA MET A 752 103.83 71.23 18.65
C MET A 752 103.91 72.60 19.32
N GLU A 753 102.78 73.25 19.57
CA GLU A 753 102.74 74.53 20.31
C GLU A 753 103.18 74.39 21.76
N LYS A 754 102.94 73.23 22.38
CA LYS A 754 103.36 72.91 23.76
C LYS A 754 104.80 72.40 23.87
N GLY A 755 105.54 72.28 22.76
CA GLY A 755 106.91 71.75 22.75
C GLY A 755 107.03 70.23 22.91
N ASN A 756 105.91 69.49 22.96
CA ASN A 756 105.89 68.02 23.05
C ASN A 756 106.09 67.38 21.67
N LEU A 757 107.22 67.74 21.04
CA LEU A 757 107.57 67.40 19.66
C LEU A 757 107.89 65.89 19.50
N TYR A 758 108.75 65.37 20.37
CA TYR A 758 109.28 64.00 20.33
C TYR A 758 109.32 63.25 21.68
N LEU A 759 109.07 63.96 22.78
CA LEU A 759 109.01 63.42 24.15
C LEU A 759 107.65 63.79 24.79
N PRO A 760 107.13 62.98 25.74
CA PRO A 760 107.60 61.64 26.12
C PRO A 760 107.25 60.57 25.07
N ARG A 761 107.68 59.31 25.29
CA ARG A 761 107.23 58.17 24.46
C ARG A 761 105.73 57.95 24.65
N GLY A 762 104.98 57.92 23.53
CA GLY A 762 103.54 57.60 23.52
C GLY A 762 102.57 58.79 23.46
N GLY A 763 103.05 60.03 23.48
CA GLY A 763 102.18 61.21 23.49
C GLY A 763 102.86 62.48 22.95
N ASN A 764 103.27 62.46 21.68
CA ASN A 764 104.01 63.55 21.03
C ASN A 764 103.58 63.77 19.58
N ALA A 765 103.89 64.95 19.04
CA ALA A 765 103.46 65.36 17.69
C ALA A 765 103.96 64.42 16.57
N ALA A 766 105.22 63.96 16.66
CA ALA A 766 105.80 63.03 15.69
C ALA A 766 105.02 61.70 15.58
N THR A 767 104.46 61.21 16.70
CA THR A 767 103.69 59.96 16.71
C THR A 767 102.31 60.16 16.08
N GLN A 768 101.60 61.23 16.44
CA GLN A 768 100.25 61.50 15.90
C GLN A 768 100.26 61.83 14.40
N LEU A 769 101.26 62.57 13.90
CA LEU A 769 101.42 62.80 12.46
C LEU A 769 101.72 61.50 11.69
N ARG A 770 102.40 60.53 12.30
CA ARG A 770 102.62 59.21 11.70
C ARG A 770 101.32 58.40 11.63
N GLU A 771 100.47 58.46 12.66
CA GLU A 771 99.13 57.85 12.58
C GLU A 771 98.28 58.48 11.46
N VAL A 772 98.27 59.82 11.33
CA VAL A 772 97.54 60.49 10.23
C VAL A 772 98.08 60.06 8.87
N LEU A 773 99.39 60.03 8.66
CA LEU A 773 99.99 59.66 7.38
C LEU A 773 99.90 58.16 7.07
N ALA A 774 99.70 57.30 8.08
CA ALA A 774 99.35 55.89 7.86
C ALA A 774 97.89 55.73 7.42
N LEU A 775 96.96 56.53 7.96
CA LEU A 775 95.55 56.55 7.55
C LEU A 775 95.34 57.24 6.20
N GLU A 776 96.03 58.34 5.93
CA GLU A 776 95.92 59.17 4.73
C GLU A 776 97.29 59.73 4.29
N PRO A 777 98.08 58.97 3.52
CA PRO A 777 99.46 59.33 3.14
C PRO A 777 99.64 60.64 2.34
N ARG A 778 98.54 61.25 1.88
CA ARG A 778 98.52 62.51 1.10
C ARG A 778 97.88 63.68 1.84
N GLN A 779 97.46 63.52 3.10
CA GLN A 779 96.69 64.53 3.84
C GLN A 779 97.48 65.86 3.97
N PRO A 780 97.08 66.96 3.29
CA PRO A 780 97.97 68.12 3.13
C PRO A 780 98.35 68.80 4.43
N GLN A 781 97.44 68.83 5.42
CA GLN A 781 97.71 69.41 6.74
C GLN A 781 98.77 68.61 7.51
N ALA A 782 98.76 67.28 7.40
CA ALA A 782 99.77 66.43 8.03
C ALA A 782 101.15 66.66 7.42
N LEU A 783 101.23 66.76 6.09
CA LEU A 783 102.47 67.05 5.37
C LEU A 783 103.03 68.45 5.68
N ALA A 784 102.16 69.45 5.87
CA ALA A 784 102.55 70.79 6.30
C ALA A 784 103.08 70.82 7.75
N LEU A 785 102.35 70.20 8.69
CA LEU A 785 102.77 70.07 10.09
C LEU A 785 104.08 69.27 10.21
N ARG A 786 104.27 68.23 9.39
CA ARG A 786 105.51 67.43 9.35
C ARG A 786 106.75 68.26 8.99
N ARG A 787 106.63 69.20 8.04
CA ARG A 787 107.70 70.13 7.68
C ARG A 787 108.04 71.09 8.82
N LYS A 788 107.02 71.72 9.43
CA LYS A 788 107.19 72.61 10.59
C LYS A 788 107.77 71.87 11.81
N LEU A 789 107.40 70.62 12.01
CA LEU A 789 107.97 69.76 13.06
C LEU A 789 109.44 69.44 12.79
N ALA A 790 109.83 69.15 11.55
CA ALA A 790 111.23 68.95 11.20
C ALA A 790 112.07 70.21 11.49
N GLU A 791 111.61 71.39 11.04
CA GLU A 791 112.27 72.67 11.33
C GLU A 791 112.45 72.92 12.84
N GLN A 792 111.43 72.65 13.66
CA GLN A 792 111.54 72.77 15.12
C GLN A 792 112.52 71.75 15.73
N LEU A 793 112.50 70.50 15.28
CA LEU A 793 113.41 69.46 15.76
C LEU A 793 114.87 69.71 15.36
N GLU A 794 115.13 70.26 14.17
CA GLU A 794 116.48 70.62 13.71
C GLU A 794 117.08 71.75 14.55
N ASN A 795 116.28 72.78 14.83
CA ASN A 795 116.68 73.89 15.70
C ASN A 795 116.94 73.41 17.14
N ASN A 796 116.07 72.55 17.69
CA ASN A 796 116.28 71.95 19.01
C ASN A 796 117.54 71.07 19.03
N ALA A 797 117.72 70.16 18.07
CA ALA A 797 118.90 69.31 18.00
C ALA A 797 120.21 70.13 17.90
N ALA A 798 120.21 71.22 17.12
CA ALA A 798 121.35 72.12 17.02
C ALA A 798 121.67 72.81 18.36
N ALA A 799 120.64 73.25 19.10
CA ALA A 799 120.78 73.86 20.43
C ALA A 799 121.21 72.85 21.51
N GLU A 800 120.64 71.65 21.52
CA GLU A 800 120.95 70.55 22.45
C GLU A 800 122.40 70.04 22.26
N ILE A 801 122.93 70.03 21.02
CA ILE A 801 124.37 69.78 20.77
C ILE A 801 125.23 70.91 21.35
N ALA A 802 124.83 72.17 21.16
CA ALA A 802 125.57 73.33 21.64
C ALA A 802 125.57 73.45 23.18
N SER A 803 124.49 73.04 23.85
CA SER A 803 124.38 73.00 25.32
C SER A 803 125.04 71.78 25.97
N GLY A 804 125.48 70.79 25.18
CA GLY A 804 126.07 69.55 25.67
C GLY A 804 125.06 68.49 26.13
N GLN A 805 123.78 68.62 25.78
CA GLN A 805 122.69 67.72 26.17
C GLN A 805 122.54 66.57 25.16
N LEU A 806 123.60 65.74 25.07
CA LEU A 806 123.87 64.88 23.92
C LEU A 806 122.82 63.77 23.69
N ASP A 807 122.17 63.28 24.74
CA ASP A 807 121.10 62.28 24.62
C ASP A 807 119.79 62.90 24.11
N GLN A 808 119.48 64.15 24.50
CA GLN A 808 118.33 64.88 23.96
C GLN A 808 118.55 65.15 22.47
N ALA A 809 119.74 65.67 22.12
CA ALA A 809 120.14 65.86 20.72
C ALA A 809 120.04 64.58 19.87
N ARG A 810 120.44 63.42 20.42
CA ARG A 810 120.27 62.12 19.74
C ARG A 810 118.79 61.80 19.51
N MET A 811 117.94 62.00 20.52
CA MET A 811 116.51 61.75 20.43
C MET A 811 115.77 62.71 19.48
N ALA A 812 116.16 63.99 19.41
CA ALA A 812 115.64 64.94 18.43
C ALA A 812 116.03 64.57 16.99
N ILE A 813 117.28 64.14 16.77
CA ILE A 813 117.81 63.63 15.50
C ILE A 813 117.10 62.34 15.06
N ASP A 814 116.84 61.43 15.98
CA ASP A 814 116.16 60.17 15.66
C ASP A 814 114.64 60.38 15.48
N ALA A 815 114.06 61.41 16.10
CA ALA A 815 112.70 61.86 15.81
C ALA A 815 112.57 62.49 14.41
N LEU A 816 113.57 63.25 13.95
CA LEU A 816 113.67 63.76 12.57
C LEU A 816 113.68 62.62 11.55
N ALA A 817 114.51 61.61 11.78
CA ALA A 817 114.54 60.42 10.93
C ALA A 817 113.18 59.69 10.92
N ALA A 818 112.48 59.64 12.06
CA ALA A 818 111.20 58.96 12.21
C ALA A 818 109.97 59.77 11.71
N ILE A 819 110.18 60.90 11.03
CA ILE A 819 109.15 61.67 10.30
C ILE A 819 109.54 61.94 8.82
N ASP A 820 110.54 61.23 8.30
CA ASP A 820 111.18 61.44 7.00
C ASP A 820 111.51 62.93 6.71
N ALA A 821 112.29 63.54 7.60
CA ALA A 821 113.00 64.79 7.33
C ALA A 821 114.27 64.55 6.47
N ASP A 822 114.96 65.60 6.05
CA ASP A 822 116.07 65.50 5.09
C ASP A 822 117.27 64.74 5.67
N ALA A 823 117.62 63.62 5.02
CA ALA A 823 118.73 62.76 5.39
C ALA A 823 120.10 63.48 5.39
N ALA A 824 120.30 64.49 4.54
CA ALA A 824 121.52 65.29 4.51
C ALA A 824 121.63 66.22 5.73
N GLN A 825 120.51 66.82 6.17
CA GLN A 825 120.45 67.66 7.37
C GLN A 825 120.64 66.81 8.64
N ILE A 826 119.97 65.65 8.72
CA ILE A 826 120.17 64.64 9.77
C ILE A 826 121.65 64.19 9.83
N ALA A 827 122.28 63.92 8.69
CA ALA A 827 123.69 63.53 8.61
C ALA A 827 124.67 64.68 8.97
N ALA A 828 124.28 65.95 8.86
CA ALA A 828 125.07 67.07 9.34
C ALA A 828 124.98 67.22 10.88
N LEU A 829 123.78 67.08 11.45
CA LEU A 829 123.55 67.12 12.89
C LEU A 829 124.24 65.95 13.61
N ARG A 830 124.16 64.71 13.08
CA ARG A 830 124.86 63.54 13.65
C ARG A 830 126.37 63.73 13.75
N ARG A 831 127.02 64.27 12.72
CA ARG A 831 128.46 64.57 12.73
C ARG A 831 128.85 65.62 13.78
N ARG A 832 128.01 66.64 14.03
CA ARG A 832 128.23 67.60 15.12
C ARG A 832 128.07 66.96 16.50
N LEU A 833 127.03 66.13 16.67
CA LEU A 833 126.79 65.38 17.91
C LEU A 833 127.94 64.44 18.26
N GLU A 834 128.48 63.71 17.28
CA GLU A 834 129.58 62.76 17.46
C GLU A 834 130.88 63.42 17.91
N ALA A 835 131.21 64.61 17.38
CA ALA A 835 132.34 65.41 17.84
C ALA A 835 132.20 65.79 19.33
N GLN A 836 131.00 66.20 19.74
CA GLN A 836 130.67 66.55 21.13
C GLN A 836 130.69 65.32 22.05
N GLN A 837 130.21 64.15 21.58
CA GLN A 837 130.21 62.89 22.33
C GLN A 837 131.64 62.40 22.64
N GLN A 838 132.60 62.57 21.74
CA GLN A 838 134.02 62.24 21.99
C GLN A 838 134.69 63.11 23.07
N GLN A 839 134.11 64.28 23.38
CA GLN A 839 134.57 65.15 24.45
C GLN A 839 133.99 64.72 25.81
N VAL A 840 132.69 64.38 25.86
CA VAL A 840 131.99 63.98 27.10
C VAL A 840 132.30 62.53 27.52
N GLN A 841 132.43 61.58 26.59
CA GLN A 841 132.81 60.20 26.93
C GLN A 841 134.17 60.13 27.65
N ARG A 842 135.09 61.04 27.33
CA ARG A 842 136.41 61.18 27.97
C ARG A 842 136.32 61.60 29.45
N GLN A 843 135.18 62.12 29.89
CA GLN A 843 134.87 62.41 31.30
C GLN A 843 134.04 61.28 31.94
N GLN A 844 133.07 60.70 31.22
CA GLN A 844 132.15 59.71 31.77
C GLN A 844 132.75 58.30 31.97
N GLN A 845 133.86 57.96 31.30
CA GLN A 845 134.59 56.71 31.54
C GLN A 845 135.10 56.55 33.01
N LEU A 846 135.15 57.64 33.79
CA LEU A 846 135.46 57.60 35.23
C LEU A 846 134.26 57.23 36.13
N ALA A 847 133.02 57.30 35.63
CA ALA A 847 131.80 57.25 36.45
C ALA A 847 130.98 55.96 36.30
N ALA A 848 130.98 55.34 35.12
CA ALA A 848 130.08 54.23 34.77
C ALA A 848 130.42 52.85 35.39
N ALA A 849 131.09 52.83 36.55
CA ALA A 849 131.59 51.62 37.21
C ALA A 849 130.64 51.04 38.28
N ARG A 850 129.41 51.57 38.44
CA ARG A 850 128.49 51.19 39.54
C ARG A 850 127.03 51.04 39.12
N ALA A 851 126.50 49.85 39.40
CA ALA A 851 125.08 49.47 39.52
C ALA A 851 124.20 49.48 38.26
N ALA A 852 124.03 48.29 37.66
CA ALA A 852 122.87 47.92 36.86
C ALA A 852 122.27 46.58 37.38
N ALA A 853 121.07 46.64 37.97
CA ALA A 853 120.27 45.55 38.59
C ALA A 853 118.97 46.18 39.15
N ARG A 854 117.74 45.63 39.20
CA ARG A 854 117.08 44.35 38.80
C ARG A 854 115.52 44.58 38.75
N GLU A 855 114.70 44.00 37.85
CA GLU A 855 113.84 42.74 37.91
C GLU A 855 112.65 42.73 38.95
N GLN A 856 111.50 42.00 38.86
CA GLN A 856 110.51 41.59 37.80
C GLN A 856 109.23 40.83 38.39
N SER A 857 108.50 39.94 37.65
CA SER A 857 107.40 38.94 38.04
C SER A 857 105.89 39.38 38.15
N ALA A 858 104.77 38.57 38.19
CA ALA A 858 104.31 37.16 37.82
C ALA A 858 102.75 36.94 38.17
N VAL A 859 101.89 35.85 37.98
CA VAL A 859 101.58 34.69 37.03
C VAL A 859 100.31 33.82 37.45
N GLN A 860 99.60 33.06 36.54
CA GLN A 860 98.63 31.87 36.68
C GLN A 860 97.14 32.00 37.25
N GLU A 861 96.12 31.09 37.13
CA GLU A 861 95.66 30.09 36.08
C GLU A 861 94.14 29.60 36.00
N ARG A 862 93.75 28.32 36.33
CA ARG A 862 92.53 27.49 35.86
C ARG A 862 92.10 26.35 36.89
N PRO A 863 91.26 25.26 36.70
CA PRO A 863 90.44 24.64 35.58
C PRO A 863 88.98 24.09 35.94
N ALA A 864 88.49 22.91 35.44
CA ALA A 864 87.08 22.37 35.56
C ALA A 864 86.87 20.78 35.43
N SER A 865 85.63 20.21 35.60
CA SER A 865 85.02 18.97 34.94
C SER A 865 84.41 17.74 35.73
N THR A 866 83.48 16.97 35.09
CA THR A 866 82.97 15.55 35.28
C THR A 866 81.64 15.18 36.05
N ALA A 867 81.19 13.89 36.06
CA ALA A 867 79.74 13.44 36.16
C ALA A 867 79.36 12.16 37.04
N PRO A 868 78.50 11.15 36.66
CA PRO A 868 77.18 10.85 37.34
C PRO A 868 76.87 9.39 37.81
N ALA A 869 75.74 9.11 38.54
CA ALA A 869 74.83 7.91 38.44
C ALA A 869 73.80 7.66 39.60
N SER A 870 72.62 7.05 39.31
CA SER A 870 71.92 5.93 40.04
C SER A 870 70.42 5.76 39.64
N ARG A 871 69.69 4.74 40.16
CA ARG A 871 68.39 4.23 39.62
C ARG A 871 67.38 3.74 40.69
N GLY A 872 66.08 3.61 40.34
CA GLY A 872 64.99 3.30 41.29
C GLY A 872 63.79 2.49 40.73
N PRO A 873 62.80 2.12 41.58
CA PRO A 873 61.88 0.99 41.35
C PRO A 873 61.03 1.02 40.06
N SER A 874 60.46 2.17 39.68
CA SER A 874 59.55 2.29 38.54
C SER A 874 60.18 1.87 37.20
N GLN A 875 61.51 1.88 37.12
CA GLN A 875 62.26 1.44 35.94
C GLN A 875 62.16 -0.08 35.71
N ALA A 876 61.85 -0.89 36.73
CA ALA A 876 61.67 -2.34 36.56
C ALA A 876 60.37 -2.68 35.80
N LEU A 877 59.27 -1.96 36.09
CA LEU A 877 57.99 -2.11 35.39
C LEU A 877 58.08 -1.58 33.95
N LEU A 878 58.74 -0.42 33.74
CA LEU A 878 59.02 0.11 32.40
C LEU A 878 59.91 -0.84 31.58
N ALA A 879 60.85 -1.55 32.22
CA ALA A 879 61.65 -2.59 31.56
C ALA A 879 60.85 -3.88 31.23
N ARG A 880 59.71 -4.15 31.89
CA ARG A 880 58.76 -5.20 31.47
C ARG A 880 57.93 -4.73 30.27
N ALA A 881 57.40 -3.50 30.30
CA ALA A 881 56.68 -2.93 29.16
C ALA A 881 57.54 -2.94 27.88
N GLY A 882 58.81 -2.52 27.98
CA GLY A 882 59.78 -2.57 26.88
C GLY A 882 60.12 -3.98 26.34
N LYS A 883 59.72 -5.06 27.03
CA LYS A 883 59.82 -6.45 26.53
C LYS A 883 58.56 -6.94 25.80
N LEU A 884 57.40 -6.32 26.03
CA LEU A 884 56.14 -6.64 25.34
C LEU A 884 56.08 -6.04 23.92
N GLY A 885 56.97 -5.10 23.60
CA GLY A 885 57.09 -4.49 22.28
C GLY A 885 56.12 -3.33 22.05
N ALA A 886 55.82 -3.07 20.77
CA ALA A 886 54.82 -2.08 20.38
C ALA A 886 53.39 -2.55 20.69
N VAL A 887 52.45 -1.61 20.78
CA VAL A 887 51.04 -1.92 21.04
C VAL A 887 50.44 -2.70 19.86
N SER A 888 49.75 -3.80 20.17
CA SER A 888 49.08 -4.68 19.22
C SER A 888 47.88 -5.39 19.87
N GLN A 889 47.02 -6.01 19.06
CA GLN A 889 45.76 -6.62 19.48
C GLN A 889 45.91 -7.74 20.53
N SER A 890 47.10 -8.32 20.68
CA SER A 890 47.39 -9.37 21.68
C SER A 890 48.02 -8.87 22.98
N ASN A 891 48.53 -7.63 23.05
CA ASN A 891 49.28 -7.11 24.21
C ASN A 891 48.75 -5.78 24.78
N TYR A 892 47.83 -5.08 24.11
CA TYR A 892 47.36 -3.74 24.52
C TYR A 892 46.80 -3.70 25.95
N GLY A 893 46.07 -4.74 26.38
CA GLY A 893 45.53 -4.85 27.73
C GLY A 893 46.60 -5.01 28.82
N GLU A 894 47.63 -5.83 28.61
CA GLU A 894 48.73 -5.98 29.57
C GLU A 894 49.58 -4.70 29.63
N LEU A 895 49.83 -4.06 28.48
CA LEU A 895 50.53 -2.78 28.42
C LEU A 895 49.77 -1.68 29.18
N ALA A 896 48.45 -1.56 28.99
CA ALA A 896 47.61 -0.64 29.75
C ALA A 896 47.74 -0.86 31.26
N ASP A 897 47.58 -2.11 31.71
CA ASP A 897 47.65 -2.49 33.12
C ASP A 897 49.03 -2.24 33.75
N ILE A 898 50.12 -2.42 32.99
CA ILE A 898 51.48 -2.10 33.45
C ILE A 898 51.67 -0.58 33.57
N TYR A 899 51.29 0.19 32.56
CA TYR A 899 51.48 1.64 32.60
C TYR A 899 50.60 2.32 33.67
N LEU A 900 49.34 1.87 33.87
CA LEU A 900 48.51 2.33 35.00
C LEU A 900 49.18 2.07 36.36
N LYS A 901 49.77 0.88 36.56
CA LYS A 901 50.47 0.54 37.82
C LYS A 901 51.74 1.37 38.03
N VAL A 902 52.41 1.82 36.96
CA VAL A 902 53.51 2.79 37.06
C VAL A 902 52.97 4.18 37.41
N GLN A 903 51.91 4.64 36.75
CA GLN A 903 51.27 5.94 37.01
C GLN A 903 50.81 6.08 38.48
N GLN A 904 50.23 5.01 39.03
CA GLN A 904 49.79 4.92 40.43
C GLN A 904 50.94 4.94 41.45
N GLN A 905 52.19 4.72 41.01
CA GLN A 905 53.39 4.78 41.87
C GLN A 905 54.13 6.13 41.79
N GLY A 906 53.62 7.07 40.98
CA GLY A 906 54.16 8.42 40.81
C GLY A 906 54.15 8.85 39.34
N ASP A 907 54.01 10.16 39.08
CA ASP A 907 53.94 10.66 37.71
C ASP A 907 55.24 10.35 36.94
N SER A 908 55.08 9.61 35.84
CA SER A 908 56.18 9.07 35.07
C SER A 908 55.99 9.42 33.59
N PRO A 909 56.81 10.33 33.03
CA PRO A 909 56.69 10.75 31.62
C PRO A 909 56.82 9.62 30.58
N ALA A 910 57.25 8.42 31.00
CA ALA A 910 57.25 7.21 30.19
C ALA A 910 55.90 6.46 30.25
N ALA A 911 55.26 6.37 31.43
CA ALA A 911 53.94 5.75 31.57
C ALA A 911 52.84 6.62 30.95
N SER A 912 52.88 7.93 31.17
CA SER A 912 51.98 8.90 30.52
C SER A 912 52.05 8.84 28.98
N ARG A 913 53.21 8.47 28.43
CA ARG A 913 53.42 8.26 26.99
C ARG A 913 52.88 6.91 26.53
N GLY A 914 53.19 5.83 27.24
CA GLY A 914 52.70 4.49 26.95
C GLY A 914 51.16 4.38 27.01
N LEU A 915 50.52 5.01 28.00
CA LEU A 915 49.06 5.11 28.06
C LEU A 915 48.48 5.85 26.84
N LYS A 916 49.15 6.91 26.36
CA LYS A 916 48.73 7.65 25.17
C LYS A 916 48.89 6.86 23.87
N GLU A 917 49.92 6.02 23.77
CA GLU A 917 50.11 5.08 22.66
C GLU A 917 49.00 4.01 22.66
N VAL A 918 48.70 3.39 23.81
CA VAL A 918 47.62 2.39 23.94
C VAL A 918 46.23 3.01 23.69
N ALA A 919 45.99 4.23 24.18
CA ALA A 919 44.75 4.97 23.93
C ALA A 919 44.56 5.30 22.44
N THR A 920 45.65 5.62 21.74
CA THR A 920 45.63 5.87 20.29
C THR A 920 45.31 4.58 19.52
N TYR A 921 45.83 3.44 19.96
CA TYR A 921 45.53 2.13 19.36
C TYR A 921 44.08 1.69 19.58
N LEU A 922 43.56 1.82 20.81
CA LEU A 922 42.15 1.54 21.13
C LEU A 922 41.19 2.44 20.34
N ALA A 923 41.50 3.73 20.19
CA ALA A 923 40.73 4.64 19.32
C ALA A 923 40.71 4.21 17.84
N GLY A 924 41.76 3.53 17.36
CA GLY A 924 41.79 2.88 16.06
C GLY A 924 40.84 1.69 15.99
N LEU A 925 40.97 0.73 16.92
CA LEU A 925 40.11 -0.46 17.01
C LEU A 925 38.63 -0.11 17.17
N THR A 926 38.28 0.93 17.95
CA THR A 926 36.90 1.43 18.07
C THR A 926 36.32 1.83 16.70
N ARG A 927 37.08 2.57 15.88
CA ARG A 927 36.62 3.00 14.54
C ARG A 927 36.59 1.86 13.53
N GLU A 928 37.48 0.89 13.67
CA GLU A 928 37.50 -0.32 12.83
C GLU A 928 36.28 -1.22 13.13
N ALA A 929 35.98 -1.44 14.40
CA ALA A 929 34.76 -2.14 14.84
C ALA A 929 33.47 -1.41 14.42
N ASN A 930 33.43 -0.07 14.56
CA ASN A 930 32.29 0.74 14.12
C ASN A 930 32.03 0.62 12.61
N ARG A 931 33.09 0.64 11.78
CA ARG A 931 33.00 0.39 10.33
C ARG A 931 32.58 -1.04 9.99
N ALA A 932 32.97 -2.01 10.80
CA ALA A 932 32.54 -3.40 10.66
C ALA A 932 31.10 -3.65 11.16
N ARG A 933 30.43 -2.63 11.74
CA ARG A 933 29.15 -2.71 12.45
C ARG A 933 29.15 -3.64 13.68
N ASP A 934 30.33 -3.96 14.21
CA ASP A 934 30.44 -4.61 15.53
C ASP A 934 30.38 -3.53 16.62
N TYR A 935 29.19 -2.96 16.80
CA TYR A 935 28.93 -1.93 17.80
C TYR A 935 29.21 -2.42 19.22
N ARG A 936 29.14 -3.74 19.45
CA ARG A 936 29.48 -4.35 20.74
C ARG A 936 30.98 -4.28 20.99
N ALA A 937 31.82 -4.72 20.05
CA ALA A 937 33.26 -4.55 20.16
C ALA A 937 33.67 -3.08 20.19
N ALA A 938 32.97 -2.20 19.45
CA ALA A 938 33.20 -0.75 19.51
C ALA A 938 32.95 -0.17 20.92
N GLN A 939 31.84 -0.55 21.57
CA GLN A 939 31.55 -0.25 22.98
C GLN A 939 32.63 -0.83 23.92
N ASP A 940 32.99 -2.11 23.76
CA ASP A 940 33.98 -2.80 24.60
C ASP A 940 35.40 -2.16 24.50
N TYR A 941 35.78 -1.62 23.33
CA TYR A 941 37.00 -0.83 23.16
C TYR A 941 36.86 0.61 23.73
N LEU A 942 35.68 1.22 23.61
CA LEU A 942 35.37 2.55 24.16
C LEU A 942 35.45 2.58 25.69
N ASP A 943 34.92 1.57 26.37
CA ASP A 943 34.96 1.49 27.84
C ASP A 943 36.38 1.19 28.35
N GLN A 944 37.16 0.39 27.62
CA GLN A 944 38.59 0.23 27.91
C GLN A 944 39.37 1.52 27.69
N LEU A 945 39.05 2.30 26.65
CA LEU A 945 39.66 3.60 26.40
C LEU A 945 39.29 4.62 27.51
N GLN A 946 38.02 4.67 27.90
CA GLN A 946 37.50 5.45 29.02
C GLN A 946 38.18 5.08 30.35
N ARG A 947 38.52 3.80 30.56
CA ARG A 947 39.24 3.30 31.75
C ARG A 947 40.68 3.81 31.84
N ILE A 948 41.38 3.98 30.71
CA ILE A 948 42.81 4.31 30.67
C ILE A 948 43.12 5.80 30.42
N ALA A 949 42.18 6.53 29.80
CA ALA A 949 42.36 7.93 29.43
C ALA A 949 41.04 8.72 29.59
N PRO A 950 40.47 8.81 30.82
CA PRO A 950 39.11 9.30 31.03
C PRO A 950 38.85 10.76 30.62
N GLU A 951 39.89 11.61 30.66
CA GLU A 951 39.81 13.03 30.26
C GLU A 951 40.20 13.27 28.79
N ALA A 952 40.51 12.24 28.01
CA ALA A 952 40.87 12.41 26.62
C ALA A 952 39.61 12.75 25.79
N ALA A 953 39.55 13.98 25.25
CA ALA A 953 38.40 14.50 24.50
C ALA A 953 37.89 13.56 23.38
N ILE A 954 38.79 12.78 22.77
CA ILE A 954 38.46 11.78 21.75
C ILE A 954 37.47 10.70 22.22
N VAL A 955 37.37 10.42 23.53
CA VAL A 955 36.42 9.44 24.07
C VAL A 955 34.97 9.91 23.92
N GLY A 956 34.72 11.22 24.10
CA GLY A 956 33.41 11.81 23.82
C GLY A 956 33.06 11.69 22.34
N THR A 957 33.98 12.14 21.47
CA THR A 957 33.81 12.09 20.01
C THR A 957 33.58 10.68 19.49
N LEU A 958 34.35 9.68 19.96
CA LEU A 958 34.17 8.28 19.56
C LEU A 958 32.84 7.70 20.06
N ARG A 959 32.41 8.05 21.28
CA ARG A 959 31.11 7.61 21.80
C ARG A 959 29.95 8.18 20.96
N GLU A 960 30.08 9.42 20.50
CA GLU A 960 29.12 10.03 19.57
C GLU A 960 29.20 9.43 18.16
N GLU A 961 30.40 9.19 17.60
CA GLU A 961 30.61 8.51 16.31
C GLU A 961 29.97 7.11 16.28
N VAL A 962 30.12 6.32 17.34
CA VAL A 962 29.55 4.97 17.43
C VAL A 962 28.04 5.02 17.67
N ALA A 963 27.58 5.81 18.66
CA ALA A 963 26.14 5.91 18.95
C ALA A 963 25.34 6.57 17.82
N TYR A 964 25.96 7.39 16.95
CA TYR A 964 25.34 7.87 15.72
C TYR A 964 25.23 6.74 14.67
N ALA A 965 26.33 6.07 14.36
CA ALA A 965 26.35 4.99 13.37
C ALA A 965 25.42 3.82 13.74
N GLU A 966 25.38 3.44 15.02
CA GLU A 966 24.47 2.39 15.52
C GLU A 966 22.99 2.76 15.30
N ARG A 967 22.61 4.02 15.59
CA ARG A 967 21.23 4.50 15.36
C ARG A 967 20.87 4.55 13.88
N GLN A 968 21.75 5.04 13.02
CA GLN A 968 21.50 5.09 11.57
C GLN A 968 21.37 3.68 10.97
N HIS A 969 22.16 2.71 11.45
CA HIS A 969 22.01 1.31 11.05
C HIS A 969 20.69 0.70 11.53
N GLN A 970 20.30 0.90 12.79
CA GLN A 970 19.01 0.43 13.34
C GLN A 970 17.81 1.05 12.57
N GLU A 971 17.88 2.34 12.24
CA GLU A 971 16.88 3.06 11.47
C GLU A 971 16.77 2.53 10.03
N ALA A 972 17.91 2.33 9.35
CA ALA A 972 17.96 1.70 8.03
C ALA A 972 17.35 0.29 8.03
N VAL A 973 17.68 -0.54 9.03
CA VAL A 973 17.09 -1.89 9.20
C VAL A 973 15.57 -1.82 9.43
N SER A 974 15.09 -0.87 10.23
CA SER A 974 13.65 -0.66 10.44
C SER A 974 12.93 -0.25 9.15
N ILE A 975 13.54 0.64 8.35
CA ILE A 975 12.97 1.09 7.07
C ILE A 975 12.94 -0.06 6.05
N LEU A 976 14.00 -0.87 5.97
CA LEU A 976 14.05 -2.06 5.11
C LEU A 976 13.05 -3.14 5.53
N SER A 977 12.87 -3.38 6.82
CA SER A 977 11.82 -4.28 7.31
C SER A 977 10.41 -3.80 6.90
N SER A 978 10.18 -2.49 6.89
CA SER A 978 8.92 -1.91 6.39
C SER A 978 8.79 -2.00 4.85
N ALA A 979 9.88 -1.89 4.09
CA ALA A 979 9.85 -2.12 2.64
C ALA A 979 9.54 -3.58 2.31
N ASP A 980 10.20 -4.52 3.00
CA ASP A 980 9.97 -5.97 2.87
C ASP A 980 8.52 -6.35 3.19
N ALA A 981 7.90 -5.74 4.22
CA ALA A 981 6.49 -5.96 4.56
C ALA A 981 5.55 -5.51 3.42
N ILE A 982 5.84 -4.36 2.78
CA ILE A 982 5.09 -3.90 1.61
C ILE A 982 5.26 -4.90 0.45
N ILE A 983 6.50 -5.31 0.14
CA ILE A 983 6.82 -6.27 -0.92
C ILE A 983 6.14 -7.64 -0.69
N ALA A 984 5.99 -8.07 0.57
CA ALA A 984 5.33 -9.33 0.93
C ALA A 984 3.80 -9.32 0.70
N THR A 985 3.17 -8.14 0.58
CA THR A 985 1.70 -8.01 0.42
C THR A 985 1.23 -8.73 -0.85
N PRO A 986 0.23 -9.64 -0.80
CA PRO A 986 -0.26 -10.34 -1.98
C PRO A 986 -0.75 -9.36 -3.06
N TYR A 987 -0.31 -9.56 -4.30
CA TYR A 987 -0.82 -8.80 -5.43
C TYR A 987 -2.20 -9.37 -5.83
N LYS A 988 -3.25 -8.55 -5.71
CA LYS A 988 -4.57 -8.85 -6.26
C LYS A 988 -4.68 -8.18 -7.64
N LYS A 989 -4.87 -8.97 -8.70
CA LYS A 989 -5.15 -8.43 -10.04
C LYS A 989 -6.46 -7.62 -9.98
N PRO A 990 -6.51 -6.39 -10.53
CA PRO A 990 -7.75 -5.63 -10.63
C PRO A 990 -8.80 -6.37 -11.47
N GLY A 991 -10.09 -6.16 -11.16
CA GLY A 991 -11.18 -6.55 -12.06
C GLY A 991 -11.21 -5.70 -13.34
N ILE A 992 -12.11 -6.03 -14.27
CA ILE A 992 -12.17 -5.47 -15.64
C ILE A 992 -12.13 -3.92 -15.73
N PHE A 993 -12.61 -3.22 -14.69
CA PHE A 993 -12.61 -1.74 -14.62
C PHE A 993 -11.67 -1.15 -13.55
N GLY A 994 -10.85 -1.96 -12.88
CA GLY A 994 -9.84 -1.51 -11.94
C GLY A 994 -8.49 -1.28 -12.61
N ASN A 995 -7.68 -0.36 -12.08
CA ASN A 995 -6.33 -0.11 -12.61
C ASN A 995 -5.24 -0.56 -11.62
N ASN A 996 -4.00 -0.66 -12.11
CA ASN A 996 -2.84 -1.05 -11.31
C ASN A 996 -2.17 0.12 -10.57
N ALA A 997 -2.73 1.34 -10.60
CA ALA A 997 -2.06 2.53 -10.11
C ALA A 997 -1.71 2.45 -8.62
N GLU A 998 -2.61 1.93 -7.78
CA GLU A 998 -2.36 1.80 -6.34
C GLU A 998 -1.35 0.69 -6.02
N ALA A 999 -1.33 -0.41 -6.80
CA ALA A 999 -0.32 -1.47 -6.67
C ALA A 999 1.08 -0.97 -7.08
N ARG A 1000 1.18 -0.26 -8.22
CA ARG A 1000 2.42 0.40 -8.69
C ARG A 1000 2.94 1.42 -7.67
N LYS A 1001 2.07 2.30 -7.18
CA LYS A 1001 2.36 3.29 -6.12
C LYS A 1001 2.83 2.63 -4.82
N THR A 1002 2.24 1.50 -4.45
CA THR A 1002 2.64 0.71 -3.27
C THR A 1002 4.05 0.12 -3.42
N LEU A 1003 4.37 -0.48 -4.58
CA LEU A 1003 5.73 -1.00 -4.85
C LEU A 1003 6.77 0.12 -5.00
N ARG A 1004 6.42 1.26 -5.62
CA ARG A 1004 7.28 2.45 -5.66
C ARG A 1004 7.56 2.99 -4.25
N THR A 1005 6.57 2.99 -3.35
CA THR A 1005 6.77 3.33 -1.93
C THR A 1005 7.74 2.38 -1.22
N ALA A 1006 7.80 1.10 -1.62
CA ALA A 1006 8.83 0.17 -1.11
C ALA A 1006 10.23 0.50 -1.67
N TYR A 1007 10.33 0.87 -2.95
CA TYR A 1007 11.59 1.36 -3.54
C TYR A 1007 12.09 2.64 -2.85
N ASP A 1008 11.22 3.63 -2.64
CA ASP A 1008 11.58 4.90 -2.01
C ASP A 1008 12.09 4.69 -0.56
N ARG A 1009 11.56 3.68 0.14
CA ARG A 1009 12.08 3.22 1.45
C ARG A 1009 13.45 2.55 1.35
N ILE A 1010 13.68 1.70 0.36
CA ILE A 1010 15.01 1.09 0.10
C ILE A 1010 16.04 2.19 -0.20
N VAL A 1011 15.70 3.18 -1.03
CA VAL A 1011 16.57 4.35 -1.30
C VAL A 1011 16.82 5.17 -0.04
N SER A 1012 15.80 5.39 0.80
CA SER A 1012 15.95 6.09 2.09
C SER A 1012 16.90 5.35 3.03
N ALA A 1013 16.79 4.02 3.14
CA ALA A 1013 17.72 3.20 3.92
C ALA A 1013 19.14 3.22 3.32
N ARG A 1014 19.28 3.25 1.98
CA ARG A 1014 20.56 3.38 1.27
C ARG A 1014 21.25 4.72 1.57
N GLN A 1015 20.49 5.79 1.86
CA GLN A 1015 21.06 7.09 2.26
C GLN A 1015 21.53 7.11 3.72
N LEU A 1016 20.92 6.31 4.60
CA LEU A 1016 21.30 6.20 6.02
C LEU A 1016 22.48 5.24 6.25
N ASP A 1017 22.52 4.11 5.54
CA ASP A 1017 23.56 3.09 5.66
C ASP A 1017 23.80 2.36 4.32
N ALA A 1018 24.55 3.00 3.41
CA ALA A 1018 24.72 2.54 2.02
C ALA A 1018 25.33 1.13 1.88
N ASP A 1019 26.18 0.70 2.82
CA ASP A 1019 26.85 -0.60 2.80
C ASP A 1019 26.06 -1.69 3.58
N ASN A 1020 24.78 -1.47 3.88
CA ASN A 1020 23.97 -2.39 4.68
C ASN A 1020 23.66 -3.68 3.89
N PRO A 1021 24.01 -4.88 4.40
CA PRO A 1021 23.81 -6.14 3.67
C PRO A 1021 22.34 -6.48 3.40
N ALA A 1022 21.39 -5.91 4.15
CA ALA A 1022 19.96 -6.10 3.90
C ALA A 1022 19.46 -5.38 2.64
N LEU A 1023 20.13 -4.30 2.18
CA LEU A 1023 19.73 -3.55 0.98
C LEU A 1023 19.57 -4.47 -0.24
N ARG A 1024 20.62 -5.21 -0.61
CA ARG A 1024 20.61 -6.17 -1.72
C ARG A 1024 19.53 -7.24 -1.58
N THR A 1025 19.16 -7.59 -0.35
CA THR A 1025 18.10 -8.57 -0.08
C THR A 1025 16.73 -7.98 -0.41
N SER A 1026 16.42 -6.77 0.08
CA SER A 1026 15.16 -6.08 -0.23
C SER A 1026 15.08 -5.67 -1.70
N GLU A 1027 16.18 -5.25 -2.32
CA GLU A 1027 16.30 -4.96 -3.75
C GLU A 1027 15.97 -6.20 -4.59
N THR A 1028 16.53 -7.37 -4.24
CA THR A 1028 16.25 -8.64 -4.93
C THR A 1028 14.79 -9.09 -4.73
N LYS A 1029 14.22 -8.91 -3.53
CA LYS A 1029 12.80 -9.18 -3.27
C LYS A 1029 11.88 -8.29 -4.10
N LEU A 1030 12.20 -6.99 -4.21
CA LEU A 1030 11.42 -6.03 -5.00
C LEU A 1030 11.51 -6.34 -6.50
N LEU A 1031 12.72 -6.58 -7.02
CA LEU A 1031 12.95 -7.00 -8.40
C LEU A 1031 12.14 -8.26 -8.74
N LYS A 1032 12.20 -9.29 -7.88
CA LYS A 1032 11.40 -10.50 -8.07
C LYS A 1032 9.91 -10.19 -8.04
N LYS A 1033 9.43 -9.34 -7.12
CA LYS A 1033 8.01 -9.00 -7.03
C LYS A 1033 7.49 -8.29 -8.29
N TYR A 1034 8.29 -7.40 -8.88
CA TYR A 1034 7.98 -6.83 -10.20
C TYR A 1034 7.96 -7.90 -11.29
N ALA A 1035 8.96 -8.80 -11.33
CA ALA A 1035 9.03 -9.87 -12.33
C ALA A 1035 7.84 -10.86 -12.23
N ASP A 1036 7.48 -11.29 -11.01
CA ASP A 1036 6.33 -12.18 -10.77
C ASP A 1036 5.01 -11.53 -11.25
N ILE A 1037 4.85 -10.20 -11.13
CA ILE A 1037 3.66 -9.45 -11.59
C ILE A 1037 3.66 -9.24 -13.11
N VAL A 1038 4.81 -8.88 -13.71
CA VAL A 1038 4.94 -8.72 -15.17
C VAL A 1038 4.69 -10.05 -15.87
N ALA A 1039 5.23 -11.16 -15.35
CA ALA A 1039 4.99 -12.50 -15.90
C ALA A 1039 3.50 -12.89 -15.87
N LEU A 1040 2.76 -12.51 -14.81
CA LEU A 1040 1.32 -12.74 -14.71
C LEU A 1040 0.55 -11.96 -15.79
N HIS A 1041 0.85 -10.67 -15.98
CA HIS A 1041 0.19 -9.87 -17.03
C HIS A 1041 0.56 -10.32 -18.45
N LEU A 1042 1.82 -10.73 -18.69
CA LEU A 1042 2.22 -11.31 -19.98
C LEU A 1042 1.49 -12.62 -20.28
N ALA A 1043 1.31 -13.50 -19.29
CA ALA A 1043 0.55 -14.75 -19.45
C ALA A 1043 -0.92 -14.51 -19.81
N ASP A 1044 -1.53 -13.45 -19.27
CA ASP A 1044 -2.91 -13.05 -19.59
C ASP A 1044 -3.04 -12.21 -20.89
N LYS A 1045 -1.95 -11.98 -21.65
CA LYS A 1045 -1.86 -11.02 -22.78
C LYS A 1045 -2.21 -9.55 -22.42
N HIS A 1046 -2.13 -9.15 -21.14
CA HIS A 1046 -2.28 -7.76 -20.65
C HIS A 1046 -1.00 -6.93 -20.89
N LEU A 1047 -0.74 -6.58 -22.15
CA LEU A 1047 0.55 -6.00 -22.57
C LEU A 1047 0.79 -4.57 -22.03
N ASP A 1048 -0.24 -3.73 -21.96
CA ASP A 1048 -0.08 -2.34 -21.50
C ASP A 1048 0.24 -2.29 -20.00
N GLU A 1049 -0.42 -3.10 -19.17
CA GLU A 1049 -0.11 -3.23 -17.75
C GLU A 1049 1.27 -3.85 -17.51
N ALA A 1050 1.66 -4.87 -18.27
CA ALA A 1050 3.02 -5.40 -18.24
C ALA A 1050 4.06 -4.31 -18.57
N ARG A 1051 3.79 -3.48 -19.58
CA ARG A 1051 4.65 -2.35 -19.97
C ARG A 1051 4.72 -1.26 -18.88
N GLU A 1052 3.62 -0.98 -18.18
CA GLU A 1052 3.62 -0.05 -17.04
C GLU A 1052 4.52 -0.51 -15.88
N PHE A 1053 4.43 -1.78 -15.49
CA PHE A 1053 5.29 -2.33 -14.43
C PHE A 1053 6.77 -2.40 -14.87
N LEU A 1054 7.04 -2.67 -16.16
CA LEU A 1054 8.41 -2.62 -16.71
C LEU A 1054 8.97 -1.19 -16.77
N GLN A 1055 8.15 -0.17 -17.08
CA GLN A 1055 8.58 1.24 -17.03
C GLN A 1055 8.90 1.71 -15.61
N ASP A 1056 8.14 1.27 -14.61
CA ASP A 1056 8.49 1.49 -13.20
C ASP A 1056 9.85 0.86 -12.87
N LEU A 1057 10.06 -0.40 -13.27
CA LEU A 1057 11.27 -1.15 -12.98
C LEU A 1057 12.51 -0.57 -13.69
N ALA A 1058 12.38 -0.13 -14.94
CA ALA A 1058 13.44 0.54 -15.71
C ALA A 1058 13.83 1.91 -15.14
N ALA A 1059 12.95 2.53 -14.34
CA ALA A 1059 13.21 3.78 -13.62
C ALA A 1059 13.82 3.57 -12.22
N MET A 1060 14.20 2.34 -11.84
CA MET A 1060 14.77 1.99 -10.53
C MET A 1060 16.23 1.53 -10.65
N GLU A 1061 17.08 1.98 -9.72
CA GLU A 1061 18.47 1.54 -9.59
C GLU A 1061 18.54 0.19 -8.85
N LEU A 1062 18.06 -0.88 -9.48
CA LEU A 1062 18.07 -2.24 -8.96
C LEU A 1062 19.10 -3.14 -9.67
N PRO A 1063 19.82 -4.02 -8.94
CA PRO A 1063 20.84 -4.88 -9.52
C PRO A 1063 20.22 -6.12 -10.21
N GLY A 1064 19.91 -6.05 -11.51
CA GLY A 1064 19.42 -7.23 -12.24
C GLY A 1064 19.36 -7.11 -13.77
N GLY A 1065 19.95 -8.09 -14.46
CA GLY A 1065 19.86 -8.23 -15.93
C GLY A 1065 18.57 -8.88 -16.44
N GLN A 1066 17.54 -9.02 -15.59
CA GLN A 1066 16.27 -9.65 -15.97
C GLN A 1066 15.39 -8.75 -16.84
N LEU A 1067 15.48 -7.42 -16.70
CA LEU A 1067 14.67 -6.44 -17.45
C LEU A 1067 14.66 -6.75 -18.95
N GLY A 1068 15.85 -6.90 -19.57
CA GLY A 1068 15.99 -7.18 -21.00
C GLY A 1068 15.42 -8.53 -21.46
N GLN A 1069 15.27 -9.52 -20.57
CA GLN A 1069 14.57 -10.77 -20.90
C GLN A 1069 13.06 -10.55 -20.94
N MET A 1070 12.52 -9.74 -20.02
CA MET A 1070 11.09 -9.43 -19.95
C MET A 1070 10.67 -8.46 -21.07
N GLU A 1071 11.53 -7.51 -21.43
CA GLU A 1071 11.36 -6.65 -22.61
C GLU A 1071 11.38 -7.46 -23.91
N GLN A 1072 12.25 -8.47 -24.03
CA GLN A 1072 12.25 -9.41 -25.16
C GLN A 1072 10.96 -10.26 -25.21
N GLN A 1073 10.46 -10.72 -24.06
CA GLN A 1073 9.19 -11.46 -23.99
C GLN A 1073 7.99 -10.58 -24.36
N LEU A 1074 7.94 -9.34 -23.86
CA LEU A 1074 6.92 -8.37 -24.24
C LEU A 1074 6.96 -8.10 -25.74
N SER A 1075 8.14 -7.79 -26.31
CA SER A 1075 8.29 -7.48 -27.73
C SER A 1075 7.99 -8.68 -28.65
N ALA A 1076 8.27 -9.90 -28.20
CA ALA A 1076 7.86 -11.12 -28.89
C ALA A 1076 6.34 -11.28 -28.92
N LEU A 1077 5.66 -11.10 -27.79
CA LEU A 1077 4.19 -11.13 -27.68
C LEU A 1077 3.51 -9.99 -28.46
N GLU A 1078 4.07 -8.78 -28.45
CA GLU A 1078 3.63 -7.66 -29.29
C GLU A 1078 3.74 -8.01 -30.78
N THR A 1079 4.82 -8.67 -31.19
CA THR A 1079 5.03 -9.12 -32.58
C THR A 1079 4.08 -10.26 -32.96
N GLU A 1080 3.83 -11.20 -32.04
CA GLU A 1080 2.89 -12.32 -32.21
C GLU A 1080 1.46 -11.80 -32.36
N LEU A 1081 0.97 -10.95 -31.46
CA LEU A 1081 -0.35 -10.31 -31.56
C LEU A 1081 -0.50 -9.44 -32.81
N ALA A 1082 0.52 -8.66 -33.18
CA ALA A 1082 0.53 -7.91 -34.45
C ALA A 1082 0.55 -8.82 -35.70
N SER A 1083 0.89 -10.11 -35.54
CA SER A 1083 0.77 -11.13 -36.59
C SER A 1083 -0.58 -11.85 -36.56
N GLU A 1084 -1.18 -12.07 -35.37
CA GLU A 1084 -2.55 -12.56 -35.20
C GLU A 1084 -3.56 -11.56 -35.81
N ASP A 1085 -3.47 -10.27 -35.47
CA ASP A 1085 -4.30 -9.21 -36.06
C ASP A 1085 -4.14 -9.14 -37.59
N LYS A 1086 -2.93 -9.35 -38.10
CA LYS A 1086 -2.68 -9.45 -39.55
C LYS A 1086 -3.30 -10.69 -40.17
N ALA A 1087 -3.23 -11.84 -39.51
CA ALA A 1087 -3.83 -13.08 -39.99
C ALA A 1087 -5.36 -12.97 -40.02
N ILE A 1088 -5.96 -12.37 -38.99
CA ILE A 1088 -7.40 -12.06 -38.92
C ILE A 1088 -7.78 -11.11 -40.07
N SER A 1089 -7.05 -10.00 -40.22
CA SER A 1089 -7.23 -9.00 -41.29
C SER A 1089 -7.09 -9.57 -42.71
N ILE A 1090 -6.22 -10.58 -42.90
CA ILE A 1090 -6.04 -11.29 -44.18
C ILE A 1090 -7.10 -12.39 -44.39
N SER A 1091 -7.66 -12.96 -43.32
CA SER A 1091 -8.79 -13.91 -43.40
C SER A 1091 -10.15 -13.23 -43.63
N SER A 1092 -10.22 -11.90 -43.50
CA SER A 1092 -11.41 -11.08 -43.74
C SER A 1092 -11.39 -10.32 -45.07
N PHE A 1093 -10.80 -10.91 -46.12
CA PHE A 1093 -10.63 -10.32 -47.46
C PHE A 1093 -11.06 -11.29 -48.58
#